data_AF-A0AAN0JSV3-F1
#
_entry.id   AF-A0AAN0JSV3-F1
#
_cell.length_a   1.000
_cell.length_b   1.000
_cell.length_c   1.000
_cell.angle_alpha   90.00
_cell.angle_beta   90.00
_cell.angle_gamma   90.00
#
_symmetry.space_group_name_H-M   'P 1'
#
loop_
_entity.id
_entity.type
_entity.pdbx_description
1 polymer ?
#
loop_
_entity_poly.entity_id
_entity_poly.type
_entity_poly.pdbx_seq_one_letter_code
_entity_poly.pdbx_strand_id
1 'polypeptide(L)'
;MSFDEVKDRLSRSLPPYFVEAYQTLLDVVGIKLDPQVLDSATRFKKVLQEHKSKKSEAEAVAYAHAILTGLGWEELDDLENPVLLDKTVQIDDSLNEELKRFEKFEHVVYNALRSLGVQFDGYQLNRYLLAVQVVLEKFASSNEADFLECFVSLKNKLGSCSHAVAFTIAVLERSGWGRTKILKRFASPNFDLNAAYPEVDLCLTVADYYGNMSERDFSSAKVYTSAVHLNHRNVSGHNPVSFTILLLQQNIIKVGDVSSIEDGIKFPIFFQKYKERCKGFFSSTSHETVPKTKPASFTTPIKERYTKLIDNFNFSLMFVASEALKTKSLDEVKSCLEDKVVKNEVDAVSDATSLAKFLQRYCFFSNFSLLEFMMKKLDLKESKPNIDQLTKERDNFYSVVLAKDFAAAAIIDHNILIEHHVEMTVVVSWNSSETYLAKFQDYITKAFKSHSMFIALLKALHHSSLSFVCTIPVWDVDAIRAEPHALQLLGVQRIIIDNAILYEAASDSCEAGGEIKTQQQDLTPIRPVPTPPSDLFPEMKNLKFDSDYTDDLVKDIDFLLMTATEIELRGVLGYLKPLDGRNKILQAFVHECTWVYIGKYGKQSVVVGKSADSKGQQGGFDAFAVTNKIMKIFKPKYIIAVGICYGMDPQQVQLGDVIVSEVIYNIYNFSLQEGSIKSRKNEHPQLPVGRSLFSLFANSYGFEMKHSSDENAEKVEVQCGDIASFPGKINDLKFKNLLRDGCPDTLAGEMEGAAIFKAAAEQKAEAIVIKAVADWADGNKDKFRSWKDFASHSAATYVHYQINKLHATALKSAE
;
A
#
# COMPACT_ATOMS: atom_id res chain seq x y z
N MET A 1 -2.67 -33.04 -26.41
CA MET A 1 -2.40 -31.79 -27.13
C MET A 1 -1.18 -32.03 -27.99
N SER A 2 -1.19 -31.63 -29.27
CA SER A 2 -0.05 -31.81 -30.18
C SER A 2 0.95 -30.65 -30.03
N PHE A 3 2.20 -30.84 -30.49
CA PHE A 3 3.18 -29.74 -30.55
C PHE A 3 2.67 -28.53 -31.35
N ASP A 4 1.90 -28.76 -32.42
CA ASP A 4 1.32 -27.69 -33.22
C ASP A 4 0.27 -26.89 -32.45
N GLU A 5 -0.52 -27.54 -31.59
CA GLU A 5 -1.48 -26.88 -30.70
C GLU A 5 -0.78 -26.02 -29.63
N VAL A 6 0.27 -26.56 -28.98
CA VAL A 6 1.09 -25.83 -27.99
C VAL A 6 1.73 -24.59 -28.62
N LYS A 7 2.38 -24.79 -29.77
CA LYS A 7 3.04 -23.74 -30.53
C LYS A 7 2.07 -22.62 -30.90
N ASP A 8 0.87 -22.97 -31.36
CA ASP A 8 -0.14 -21.99 -31.76
C ASP A 8 -0.74 -21.25 -30.56
N ARG A 9 -0.94 -21.91 -29.41
CA ARG A 9 -1.45 -21.26 -28.19
C ARG A 9 -0.42 -20.33 -27.57
N LEU A 10 0.81 -20.80 -27.35
CA LEU A 10 1.90 -19.96 -26.82
C LEU A 10 2.17 -18.75 -27.71
N SER A 11 2.09 -18.90 -29.03
CA SER A 11 2.29 -17.76 -29.93
C SER A 11 1.22 -16.67 -29.83
N ARG A 12 0.04 -16.99 -29.29
CA ARG A 12 -1.04 -16.01 -29.07
C ARG A 12 -0.99 -15.35 -27.70
N SER A 13 -0.32 -15.95 -26.72
CA SER A 13 -0.27 -15.42 -25.36
C SER A 13 1.09 -14.81 -25.01
N LEU A 14 2.18 -15.34 -25.58
CA LEU A 14 3.53 -15.05 -25.13
C LEU A 14 4.01 -13.64 -25.57
N PRO A 15 4.38 -12.77 -24.61
CA PRO A 15 4.88 -11.44 -24.92
C PRO A 15 6.22 -11.44 -25.68
N PRO A 16 6.52 -10.40 -26.50
CA PRO A 16 7.78 -10.29 -27.24
C PRO A 16 9.05 -10.43 -26.37
N TYR A 17 9.02 -9.98 -25.12
CA TYR A 17 10.11 -10.11 -24.16
C TYR A 17 10.59 -11.56 -24.00
N PHE A 18 9.66 -12.51 -23.85
CA PHE A 18 10.02 -13.91 -23.69
C PHE A 18 10.56 -14.52 -24.98
N VAL A 19 10.06 -14.09 -26.13
CA VAL A 19 10.56 -14.53 -27.44
C VAL A 19 12.00 -14.06 -27.65
N GLU A 20 12.30 -12.81 -27.30
CA GLU A 20 13.65 -12.23 -27.38
C GLU A 20 14.63 -12.92 -26.41
N ALA A 21 14.20 -13.15 -25.17
CA ALA A 21 14.99 -13.86 -24.18
C ALA A 21 15.24 -15.31 -24.62
N TYR A 22 14.22 -15.99 -25.15
CA TYR A 22 14.33 -17.36 -25.66
C TYR A 22 15.36 -17.45 -26.79
N GLN A 23 15.31 -16.56 -27.79
CA GLN A 23 16.30 -16.51 -28.87
C GLN A 23 17.73 -16.27 -28.33
N THR A 24 17.88 -15.29 -27.44
CA THR A 24 19.18 -14.95 -26.84
C THR A 24 19.78 -16.11 -26.06
N LEU A 25 18.96 -16.81 -25.29
CA LEU A 25 19.39 -17.95 -24.47
C LEU A 25 19.70 -19.19 -25.32
N LEU A 26 19.00 -19.40 -26.45
CA LEU A 26 19.33 -20.46 -27.39
C LEU A 26 20.69 -20.24 -28.08
N ASP A 27 21.06 -18.99 -28.37
CA ASP A 27 22.37 -18.68 -28.94
C ASP A 27 23.52 -19.07 -27.99
N VAL A 28 23.34 -18.95 -26.68
CA VAL A 28 24.33 -19.30 -25.64
C VAL A 28 24.64 -20.80 -25.65
N VAL A 29 23.64 -21.64 -25.91
CA VAL A 29 23.79 -23.11 -26.02
C VAL A 29 24.13 -23.57 -27.44
N GLY A 30 24.57 -22.65 -28.30
CA GLY A 30 25.04 -22.94 -29.66
C GLY A 30 23.92 -23.18 -30.69
N ILE A 31 22.66 -22.90 -30.34
CA ILE A 31 21.51 -23.03 -31.24
C ILE A 31 21.23 -21.67 -31.87
N LYS A 32 22.03 -21.31 -32.88
CA LYS A 32 21.87 -20.04 -33.61
C LYS A 32 20.66 -20.06 -34.50
N LEU A 33 19.65 -19.23 -34.25
CA LEU A 33 18.47 -19.07 -35.12
C LEU A 33 18.72 -17.97 -36.17
N ASP A 34 18.18 -18.10 -37.39
CA ASP A 34 18.42 -17.11 -38.45
C ASP A 34 17.83 -15.74 -38.04
N PRO A 35 18.62 -14.64 -38.04
CA PRO A 35 18.12 -13.30 -37.76
C PRO A 35 17.28 -12.76 -38.92
N GLN A 36 16.09 -13.34 -39.15
CA GLN A 36 15.10 -12.74 -40.04
C GLN A 36 14.10 -11.91 -39.25
N VAL A 37 13.93 -10.66 -39.74
CA VAL A 37 12.92 -9.70 -39.31
C VAL A 37 11.54 -10.36 -39.38
N LEU A 38 10.89 -10.55 -38.24
CA LEU A 38 9.65 -11.30 -38.16
C LEU A 38 8.56 -10.50 -37.46
N ASP A 39 7.44 -10.32 -38.16
CA ASP A 39 6.15 -9.84 -37.67
C ASP A 39 5.81 -10.38 -36.27
N SER A 40 5.36 -9.48 -35.38
CA SER A 40 5.11 -9.74 -33.96
C SER A 40 4.08 -10.84 -33.70
N ALA A 41 3.13 -11.06 -34.61
CA ALA A 41 2.08 -12.06 -34.43
C ALA A 41 2.53 -13.51 -34.73
N THR A 42 3.62 -13.70 -35.48
CA THR A 42 4.09 -15.03 -35.91
C THR A 42 5.44 -15.42 -35.27
N ARG A 43 5.96 -14.59 -34.35
CA ARG A 43 7.36 -14.62 -33.90
C ARG A 43 7.73 -15.89 -33.14
N PHE A 44 6.98 -16.27 -32.10
CA PHE A 44 7.31 -17.47 -31.32
C PHE A 44 7.06 -18.77 -32.11
N LYS A 45 5.98 -18.81 -32.90
CA LYS A 45 5.63 -19.95 -33.76
C LYS A 45 6.79 -20.37 -34.66
N LYS A 46 7.43 -19.41 -35.34
CA LYS A 46 8.56 -19.71 -36.23
C LYS A 46 9.83 -20.06 -35.45
N VAL A 47 10.11 -19.35 -34.37
CA VAL A 47 11.28 -19.59 -33.50
C VAL A 47 11.25 -21.00 -32.90
N LEU A 48 10.11 -21.42 -32.36
CA LEU A 48 9.96 -22.76 -31.78
C LEU A 48 10.00 -23.85 -32.87
N GLN A 49 9.44 -23.58 -34.06
CA GLN A 49 9.51 -24.50 -35.20
C GLN A 49 10.94 -24.67 -35.73
N GLU A 50 11.73 -23.60 -35.78
CA GLU A 50 13.12 -23.64 -36.20
C GLU A 50 13.98 -24.37 -35.16
N HIS A 51 13.76 -24.13 -33.86
CA HIS A 51 14.43 -24.88 -32.82
C HIS A 51 14.13 -26.39 -32.95
N LYS A 52 12.85 -26.77 -33.11
CA LYS A 52 12.47 -28.16 -33.38
C LYS A 52 13.21 -28.75 -34.60
N SER A 53 13.45 -27.97 -35.65
CA SER A 53 14.16 -28.44 -36.85
C SER A 53 15.67 -28.66 -36.65
N LYS A 54 16.29 -27.96 -35.69
CA LYS A 54 17.73 -28.08 -35.36
C LYS A 54 18.02 -29.13 -34.31
N LYS A 55 17.02 -29.46 -33.49
CA LYS A 55 17.08 -30.41 -32.38
C LYS A 55 15.96 -31.44 -32.55
N SER A 56 15.30 -31.81 -31.46
CA SER A 56 14.10 -32.63 -31.46
C SER A 56 12.90 -31.87 -30.92
N GLU A 57 11.70 -32.41 -31.11
CA GLU A 57 10.47 -31.87 -30.52
C GLU A 57 10.53 -31.86 -28.99
N ALA A 58 10.99 -32.95 -28.39
CA ALA A 58 11.15 -33.10 -26.95
C ALA A 58 12.14 -32.06 -26.37
N GLU A 59 13.29 -31.85 -27.04
CA GLU A 59 14.25 -30.82 -26.62
C GLU A 59 13.69 -29.40 -26.77
N ALA A 60 13.02 -29.09 -27.89
CA ALA A 60 12.44 -27.76 -28.09
C ALA A 60 11.40 -27.40 -27.01
N VAL A 61 10.57 -28.37 -26.63
CA VAL A 61 9.58 -28.24 -25.55
C VAL A 61 10.26 -28.13 -24.18
N ALA A 62 11.25 -28.97 -23.88
CA ALA A 62 11.96 -28.93 -22.61
C ALA A 62 12.70 -27.62 -22.36
N TYR A 63 13.40 -27.09 -23.38
CA TYR A 63 14.07 -25.78 -23.30
C TYR A 63 13.06 -24.63 -23.21
N ALA A 64 11.94 -24.68 -23.95
CA ALA A 64 10.87 -23.70 -23.82
C ALA A 64 10.31 -23.68 -22.40
N HIS A 65 10.00 -24.84 -21.83
CA HIS A 65 9.55 -24.96 -20.46
C HIS A 65 10.58 -24.39 -19.48
N ALA A 66 11.85 -24.79 -19.57
CA ALA A 66 12.91 -24.34 -18.66
C ALA A 66 13.11 -22.82 -18.70
N ILE A 67 13.20 -22.23 -19.90
CA ILE A 67 13.42 -20.79 -20.08
C ILE A 67 12.22 -19.99 -19.58
N LEU A 68 11.00 -20.37 -20.00
CA LEU A 68 9.79 -19.65 -19.60
C LEU A 68 9.55 -19.72 -18.09
N THR A 69 9.78 -20.90 -17.48
CA THR A 69 9.72 -21.07 -16.02
C THR A 69 10.77 -20.19 -15.32
N GLY A 70 12.02 -20.22 -15.80
CA GLY A 70 13.12 -19.43 -15.23
C GLY A 70 12.88 -17.92 -15.28
N LEU A 71 12.22 -17.43 -16.33
CA LEU A 71 11.85 -16.02 -16.48
C LEU A 71 10.57 -15.63 -15.72
N GLY A 72 9.85 -16.60 -15.17
CA GLY A 72 8.63 -16.39 -14.38
C GLY A 72 7.35 -16.27 -15.20
N TRP A 73 7.24 -17.00 -16.31
CA TRP A 73 5.96 -17.16 -17.02
C TRP A 73 5.09 -18.19 -16.29
N GLU A 74 3.85 -17.81 -15.95
CA GLU A 74 2.96 -18.64 -15.12
C GLU A 74 1.96 -19.49 -15.93
N GLU A 75 1.66 -19.10 -17.18
CA GLU A 75 0.72 -19.82 -18.06
C GLU A 75 1.43 -20.97 -18.81
N LEU A 76 1.95 -21.95 -18.04
CA LEU A 76 2.74 -23.09 -18.55
C LEU A 76 1.96 -24.40 -18.72
N ASP A 77 0.66 -24.42 -18.40
CA ASP A 77 -0.21 -25.61 -18.48
C ASP A 77 -0.09 -26.36 -19.82
N ASP A 78 0.18 -25.62 -20.89
CA ASP A 78 0.35 -26.15 -22.24
C ASP A 78 1.65 -26.94 -22.43
N LEU A 79 2.71 -26.57 -21.72
CA LEU A 79 4.03 -27.20 -21.76
C LEU A 79 4.20 -28.28 -20.69
N GLU A 80 3.41 -28.29 -19.62
CA GLU A 80 3.53 -29.28 -18.54
C GLU A 80 2.89 -30.64 -18.87
N ASN A 81 2.30 -30.78 -20.07
CA ASN A 81 1.68 -32.03 -20.49
C ASN A 81 2.69 -33.19 -20.52
N PRO A 82 2.49 -34.28 -19.76
CA PRO A 82 3.44 -35.40 -19.68
C PRO A 82 3.69 -36.11 -21.01
N VAL A 83 2.79 -35.95 -21.98
CA VAL A 83 2.92 -36.53 -23.34
C VAL A 83 3.90 -35.73 -24.20
N LEU A 84 4.12 -34.45 -23.88
CA LEU A 84 4.96 -33.52 -24.65
C LEU A 84 6.27 -33.17 -23.94
N LEU A 85 6.24 -33.04 -22.61
CA LEU A 85 7.41 -32.70 -21.81
C LEU A 85 8.14 -33.94 -21.35
N ASP A 86 9.19 -34.29 -22.10
CA ASP A 86 10.12 -35.32 -21.68
C ASP A 86 11.09 -34.77 -20.61
N LYS A 87 10.79 -35.07 -19.34
CA LYS A 87 11.60 -34.68 -18.19
C LYS A 87 12.98 -35.37 -18.14
N THR A 88 13.26 -36.31 -19.04
CA THR A 88 14.58 -36.96 -19.16
C THR A 88 15.56 -36.16 -20.00
N VAL A 89 15.07 -35.17 -20.77
CA VAL A 89 15.93 -34.26 -21.53
C VAL A 89 16.79 -33.43 -20.58
N GLN A 90 18.11 -33.54 -20.73
CA GLN A 90 19.05 -32.73 -19.97
C GLN A 90 19.19 -31.33 -20.59
N ILE A 91 18.92 -30.31 -19.78
CA ILE A 91 19.12 -28.91 -20.15
C ILE A 91 20.59 -28.54 -19.89
N ASP A 92 21.22 -27.87 -20.85
CA ASP A 92 22.62 -27.44 -20.74
C ASP A 92 22.82 -26.50 -19.53
N ASP A 93 23.83 -26.79 -18.71
CA ASP A 93 24.10 -26.03 -17.49
C ASP A 93 24.42 -24.55 -17.76
N SER A 94 25.02 -24.25 -18.92
CA SER A 94 25.30 -22.86 -19.33
C SER A 94 24.03 -22.02 -19.49
N LEU A 95 22.92 -22.66 -19.90
CA LEU A 95 21.60 -22.00 -19.96
C LEU A 95 21.14 -21.57 -18.56
N ASN A 96 21.31 -22.44 -17.57
CA ASN A 96 20.90 -22.17 -16.19
C ASN A 96 21.75 -21.06 -15.56
N GLU A 97 23.04 -21.00 -15.87
CA GLU A 97 23.91 -19.90 -15.43
C GLU A 97 23.52 -18.57 -16.07
N GLU A 98 23.22 -18.56 -17.37
CA GLU A 98 22.83 -17.33 -18.05
C GLU A 98 21.42 -16.87 -17.62
N LEU A 99 20.47 -17.79 -17.40
CA LEU A 99 19.14 -17.49 -16.87
C LEU A 99 19.20 -16.75 -15.53
N LYS A 100 20.19 -17.03 -14.67
CA LYS A 100 20.37 -16.31 -13.39
C LYS A 100 20.72 -14.82 -13.57
N ARG A 101 21.17 -14.41 -14.75
CA ARG A 101 21.49 -13.00 -15.08
C ARG A 101 20.27 -12.21 -15.54
N PHE A 102 19.17 -12.89 -15.89
CA PHE A 102 17.93 -12.23 -16.28
C PHE A 102 17.12 -11.85 -15.04
N GLU A 103 16.58 -10.63 -15.04
CA GLU A 103 15.56 -10.24 -14.06
C GLU A 103 14.24 -10.96 -14.36
N LYS A 104 13.49 -11.30 -13.30
CA LYS A 104 12.15 -11.88 -13.42
C LYS A 104 11.23 -10.94 -14.19
N PHE A 105 10.36 -11.51 -15.03
CA PHE A 105 9.46 -10.76 -15.91
C PHE A 105 8.68 -9.65 -15.20
N GLU A 106 8.02 -9.95 -14.08
CA GLU A 106 7.25 -8.94 -13.34
C GLU A 106 8.12 -7.79 -12.84
N HIS A 107 9.35 -8.06 -12.40
CA HIS A 107 10.26 -7.02 -11.91
C HIS A 107 10.60 -6.02 -13.02
N VAL A 108 10.92 -6.51 -14.21
CA VAL A 108 11.20 -5.69 -15.38
C VAL A 108 9.98 -4.87 -15.79
N VAL A 109 8.77 -5.45 -15.71
CA VAL A 109 7.51 -4.76 -15.98
C VAL A 109 7.25 -3.65 -14.96
N TYR A 110 7.38 -3.91 -13.66
CA TYR A 110 7.17 -2.91 -12.61
C TYR A 110 8.15 -1.74 -12.72
N ASN A 111 9.41 -2.00 -13.07
CA ASN A 111 10.39 -0.94 -13.31
C ASN A 111 10.01 -0.05 -14.51
N ALA A 112 9.54 -0.66 -15.61
CA ALA A 112 9.07 0.09 -16.77
C ALA A 112 7.80 0.91 -16.45
N LEU A 113 6.86 0.35 -15.70
CA LEU A 113 5.63 1.02 -15.27
C LEU A 113 5.90 2.16 -14.28
N ARG A 114 6.83 1.98 -13.34
CA ARG A 114 7.24 3.03 -12.39
C ARG A 114 7.83 4.23 -13.14
N SER A 115 8.71 3.98 -14.10
CA SER A 115 9.28 5.03 -14.96
C SER A 115 8.22 5.76 -15.79
N LEU A 116 7.19 5.04 -16.24
CA LEU A 116 6.10 5.63 -17.02
C LEU A 116 5.12 6.43 -16.13
N GLY A 117 4.78 5.91 -14.95
CA GLY A 117 3.81 6.51 -14.03
C GLY A 117 4.17 7.92 -13.58
N VAL A 118 5.47 8.20 -13.40
CA VAL A 118 6.00 9.53 -13.03
C VAL A 118 5.75 10.58 -14.13
N GLN A 119 5.49 10.15 -15.37
CA GLN A 119 5.31 11.05 -16.52
C GLN A 119 3.85 11.43 -16.77
N PHE A 120 2.87 10.81 -16.09
CA PHE A 120 1.46 11.10 -16.33
C PHE A 120 1.02 12.42 -15.71
N ASP A 121 0.21 13.17 -16.46
CA ASP A 121 -0.55 14.28 -15.90
C ASP A 121 -1.88 13.79 -15.29
N GLY A 122 -2.61 14.69 -14.65
CA GLY A 122 -3.92 14.37 -14.06
C GLY A 122 -4.96 13.90 -15.08
N TYR A 123 -4.86 14.26 -16.36
CA TYR A 123 -5.80 13.85 -17.41
C TYR A 123 -5.60 12.37 -17.80
N GLN A 124 -4.36 11.92 -18.03
CA GLN A 124 -4.12 10.50 -18.37
C GLN A 124 -4.38 9.61 -17.16
N LEU A 125 -3.96 10.04 -15.97
CA LEU A 125 -4.19 9.28 -14.74
C LEU A 125 -5.70 9.11 -14.49
N ASN A 126 -6.50 10.18 -14.58
CA ASN A 126 -7.94 10.08 -14.35
C ASN A 126 -8.67 9.16 -15.35
N ARG A 127 -8.25 9.12 -16.61
CA ARG A 127 -8.81 8.17 -17.60
C ARG A 127 -8.37 6.73 -17.34
N TYR A 128 -7.12 6.53 -16.93
CA TYR A 128 -6.64 5.22 -16.53
C TYR A 128 -7.41 4.71 -15.30
N LEU A 129 -7.59 5.56 -14.29
CA LEU A 129 -8.40 5.26 -13.11
C LEU A 129 -9.85 4.93 -13.46
N LEU A 130 -10.48 5.70 -14.33
CA LEU A 130 -11.83 5.41 -14.85
C LEU A 130 -11.91 3.99 -15.43
N ALA A 131 -10.98 3.66 -16.33
CA ALA A 131 -10.95 2.36 -16.99
C ALA A 131 -10.73 1.21 -15.98
N VAL A 132 -9.80 1.38 -15.04
CA VAL A 132 -9.53 0.40 -13.99
C VAL A 132 -10.73 0.24 -13.05
N GLN A 133 -11.39 1.32 -12.65
CA GLN A 133 -12.58 1.28 -11.79
C GLN A 133 -13.74 0.52 -12.42
N VAL A 134 -13.95 0.70 -13.73
CA VAL A 134 -14.96 -0.05 -14.49
C VAL A 134 -14.63 -1.55 -14.46
N VAL A 135 -13.38 -1.94 -14.72
CA VAL A 135 -12.97 -3.37 -14.70
C VAL A 135 -13.02 -3.97 -13.29
N LEU A 136 -12.70 -3.20 -12.26
CA LEU A 136 -12.73 -3.66 -10.88
C LEU A 136 -14.14 -3.69 -10.29
N GLU A 137 -15.13 -3.06 -10.94
CA GLU A 137 -16.48 -2.81 -10.41
C GLU A 137 -16.45 -2.10 -9.04
N LYS A 138 -15.35 -1.38 -8.75
CA LYS A 138 -15.09 -0.67 -7.49
C LYS A 138 -15.14 0.84 -7.72
N PHE A 139 -16.25 1.45 -7.39
CA PHE A 139 -16.50 2.89 -7.59
C PHE A 139 -16.30 3.69 -6.30
N ALA A 140 -15.09 3.65 -5.74
CA ALA A 140 -14.72 4.48 -4.60
C ALA A 140 -14.22 5.86 -5.08
N SER A 141 -14.73 6.91 -4.46
CA SER A 141 -14.38 8.30 -4.71
C SER A 141 -13.07 8.68 -4.01
N SER A 142 -11.93 8.25 -4.54
CA SER A 142 -10.63 8.79 -4.13
C SER A 142 -9.82 9.22 -5.35
N ASN A 143 -9.64 10.53 -5.49
CA ASN A 143 -8.78 11.17 -6.50
C ASN A 143 -7.26 10.97 -6.19
N GLU A 144 -6.89 9.95 -5.43
CA GLU A 144 -5.53 9.76 -4.88
C GLU A 144 -5.02 8.31 -5.00
N ALA A 145 -5.49 7.53 -5.97
CA ALA A 145 -4.95 6.20 -6.18
C ALA A 145 -3.65 6.26 -7.00
N ASP A 146 -2.58 5.66 -6.48
CA ASP A 146 -1.29 5.56 -7.16
C ASP A 146 -1.42 4.70 -8.44
N PHE A 147 -0.78 5.13 -9.54
CA PHE A 147 -0.84 4.44 -10.82
C PHE A 147 -0.40 2.97 -10.71
N LEU A 148 0.66 2.69 -9.93
CA LEU A 148 1.19 1.35 -9.76
C LEU A 148 0.27 0.49 -8.89
N GLU A 149 -0.33 1.08 -7.86
CA GLU A 149 -1.33 0.40 -7.02
C GLU A 149 -2.57 -0.01 -7.83
N CYS A 150 -3.02 0.86 -8.73
CA CYS A 150 -4.10 0.58 -9.67
C CYS A 150 -3.71 -0.51 -10.68
N PHE A 151 -2.47 -0.49 -11.19
CA PHE A 151 -1.96 -1.55 -12.05
C PHE A 151 -1.93 -2.90 -11.32
N VAL A 152 -1.46 -2.95 -10.07
CA VAL A 152 -1.44 -4.18 -9.26
C VAL A 152 -2.85 -4.71 -9.05
N SER A 153 -3.80 -3.83 -8.73
CA SER A 153 -5.20 -4.20 -8.57
C SER A 153 -5.80 -4.77 -9.86
N LEU A 154 -5.52 -4.12 -11.00
CA LEU A 154 -5.90 -4.60 -12.33
C LEU A 154 -5.28 -5.97 -12.63
N LYS A 155 -3.98 -6.14 -12.41
CA LYS A 155 -3.26 -7.41 -12.59
C LYS A 155 -3.94 -8.53 -11.81
N ASN A 156 -4.26 -8.28 -10.54
CA ASN A 156 -4.90 -9.28 -9.68
C ASN A 156 -6.31 -9.65 -10.15
N LYS A 157 -7.06 -8.70 -10.71
CA LYS A 157 -8.39 -8.97 -11.31
C LYS A 157 -8.29 -9.74 -12.63
N LEU A 158 -7.29 -9.43 -13.45
CA LEU A 158 -7.11 -10.05 -14.77
C LEU A 158 -6.36 -11.39 -14.71
N GLY A 159 -5.65 -11.67 -13.62
CA GLY A 159 -4.88 -12.90 -13.44
C GLY A 159 -3.63 -13.03 -14.32
N SER A 160 -3.30 -12.02 -15.13
CA SER A 160 -2.17 -12.08 -16.05
C SER A 160 -1.50 -10.71 -16.21
N CYS A 161 -0.20 -10.66 -15.90
CA CYS A 161 0.59 -9.43 -15.93
C CYS A 161 0.71 -8.85 -17.34
N SER A 162 0.92 -9.70 -18.36
CA SER A 162 0.98 -9.27 -19.76
C SER A 162 -0.36 -8.73 -20.27
N HIS A 163 -1.48 -9.29 -19.82
CA HIS A 163 -2.82 -8.79 -20.13
C HIS A 163 -3.08 -7.44 -19.47
N ALA A 164 -2.67 -7.26 -18.21
CA ALA A 164 -2.75 -5.97 -17.52
C ALA A 164 -1.90 -4.89 -18.20
N VAL A 165 -0.72 -5.24 -18.71
CA VAL A 165 0.10 -4.33 -19.53
C VAL A 165 -0.62 -3.98 -20.84
N ALA A 166 -1.18 -4.96 -21.54
CA ALA A 166 -1.90 -4.73 -22.79
C ALA A 166 -3.12 -3.80 -22.59
N PHE A 167 -3.91 -4.03 -21.54
CA PHE A 167 -4.98 -3.14 -21.13
C PHE A 167 -4.47 -1.72 -20.86
N THR A 168 -3.39 -1.60 -20.10
CA THR A 168 -2.79 -0.31 -19.74
C THR A 168 -2.35 0.46 -20.99
N ILE A 169 -1.67 -0.20 -21.93
CA ILE A 169 -1.30 0.41 -23.21
C ILE A 169 -2.54 0.88 -23.96
N ALA A 170 -3.55 0.03 -24.09
CA ALA A 170 -4.73 0.37 -24.88
C ALA A 170 -5.50 1.56 -24.31
N VAL A 171 -5.65 1.65 -22.98
CA VAL A 171 -6.29 2.79 -22.32
C VAL A 171 -5.46 4.06 -22.48
N LEU A 172 -4.14 3.99 -22.31
CA LEU A 172 -3.25 5.13 -22.47
C LEU A 172 -3.25 5.67 -23.91
N GLU A 173 -3.12 4.79 -24.90
CA GLU A 173 -3.17 5.18 -26.32
C GLU A 173 -4.55 5.74 -26.69
N ARG A 174 -5.64 5.13 -26.18
CA ARG A 174 -7.00 5.65 -26.33
C ARG A 174 -7.20 7.01 -25.69
N SER A 175 -6.39 7.34 -24.68
CA SER A 175 -6.36 8.61 -23.96
C SER A 175 -5.34 9.62 -24.54
N GLY A 176 -4.75 9.34 -25.71
CA GLY A 176 -3.82 10.24 -26.40
C GLY A 176 -2.36 10.15 -25.94
N TRP A 177 -2.00 9.16 -25.12
CA TRP A 177 -0.63 8.96 -24.66
C TRP A 177 0.16 8.02 -25.58
N GLY A 178 1.08 8.59 -26.37
CA GLY A 178 1.84 7.85 -27.39
C GLY A 178 3.16 7.20 -26.93
N ARG A 179 3.60 7.41 -25.68
CA ARG A 179 4.90 6.91 -25.17
C ARG A 179 4.82 5.52 -24.55
N THR A 180 4.04 4.62 -25.13
CA THR A 180 3.81 3.24 -24.65
C THR A 180 4.80 2.22 -25.22
N LYS A 181 5.73 2.63 -26.10
CA LYS A 181 6.65 1.74 -26.82
C LYS A 181 7.43 0.80 -25.90
N ILE A 182 7.86 1.30 -24.73
CA ILE A 182 8.60 0.49 -23.75
C ILE A 182 7.75 -0.66 -23.17
N LEU A 183 6.43 -0.48 -23.08
CA LEU A 183 5.53 -1.48 -22.53
C LEU A 183 5.10 -2.54 -23.55
N LYS A 184 5.10 -2.20 -24.85
CA LYS A 184 4.63 -3.10 -25.93
C LYS A 184 5.33 -4.45 -25.94
N ARG A 185 6.59 -4.51 -25.50
CA ARG A 185 7.35 -5.77 -25.42
C ARG A 185 6.87 -6.72 -24.32
N PHE A 186 6.10 -6.23 -23.35
CA PHE A 186 5.56 -7.03 -22.23
C PHE A 186 4.07 -7.31 -22.37
N ALA A 187 3.39 -6.67 -23.33
CA ALA A 187 1.96 -6.82 -23.54
C ALA A 187 1.62 -8.16 -24.21
N SER A 188 0.48 -8.74 -23.84
CA SER A 188 -0.13 -9.83 -24.60
C SER A 188 -0.40 -9.37 -26.04
N PRO A 189 -0.07 -10.18 -27.06
CA PRO A 189 -0.30 -9.81 -28.45
C PRO A 189 -1.81 -9.84 -28.79
N ASN A 190 -2.20 -9.07 -29.82
CA ASN A 190 -3.57 -9.02 -30.36
C ASN A 190 -4.67 -8.58 -29.37
N PHE A 191 -4.33 -7.83 -28.32
CA PHE A 191 -5.31 -7.28 -27.38
C PHE A 191 -6.15 -6.17 -28.03
N ASP A 192 -7.48 -6.30 -27.99
CA ASP A 192 -8.44 -5.27 -28.39
C ASP A 192 -9.29 -4.86 -27.18
N LEU A 193 -9.10 -3.62 -26.72
CA LEU A 193 -9.83 -3.06 -25.57
C LEU A 193 -11.34 -3.05 -25.79
N ASN A 194 -11.80 -2.79 -27.02
CA ASN A 194 -13.22 -2.67 -27.30
C ASN A 194 -13.89 -4.05 -27.23
N ALA A 195 -13.22 -5.06 -27.79
CA ALA A 195 -13.68 -6.46 -27.75
C ALA A 195 -13.67 -7.03 -26.32
N ALA A 196 -12.58 -6.80 -25.58
CA ALA A 196 -12.38 -7.38 -24.26
C ALA A 196 -13.16 -6.65 -23.16
N TYR A 197 -13.28 -5.31 -23.24
CA TYR A 197 -13.89 -4.47 -22.21
C TYR A 197 -14.79 -3.37 -22.82
N PRO A 198 -15.95 -3.74 -23.38
CA PRO A 198 -16.83 -2.80 -24.09
C PRO A 198 -17.38 -1.69 -23.18
N GLU A 199 -17.53 -1.94 -21.88
CA GLU A 199 -17.93 -0.92 -20.88
C GLU A 199 -16.84 0.13 -20.64
N VAL A 200 -15.57 -0.26 -20.76
CA VAL A 200 -14.44 0.68 -20.67
C VAL A 200 -14.42 1.58 -21.90
N ASP A 201 -14.61 1.06 -23.11
CA ASP A 201 -14.72 1.90 -24.31
C ASP A 201 -15.94 2.84 -24.25
N LEU A 202 -17.07 2.35 -23.74
CA LEU A 202 -18.24 3.19 -23.46
C LEU A 202 -17.86 4.35 -22.53
N CYS A 203 -17.27 4.06 -21.38
CA CYS A 203 -16.94 5.08 -20.39
C CYS A 203 -15.89 6.07 -20.90
N LEU A 204 -14.85 5.61 -21.58
CA LEU A 204 -13.86 6.50 -22.19
C LEU A 204 -14.50 7.39 -23.27
N THR A 205 -15.41 6.83 -24.08
CA THR A 205 -16.14 7.58 -25.11
C THR A 205 -17.07 8.63 -24.51
N VAL A 206 -17.79 8.31 -23.43
CA VAL A 206 -18.67 9.28 -22.75
C VAL A 206 -17.86 10.33 -22.00
N ALA A 207 -16.72 9.96 -21.41
CA ALA A 207 -15.80 10.92 -20.81
C ALA A 207 -15.20 11.87 -21.88
N ASP A 208 -14.92 11.39 -23.09
CA ASP A 208 -14.52 12.24 -24.22
C ASP A 208 -15.65 13.18 -24.65
N TYR A 209 -16.89 12.69 -24.69
CA TYR A 209 -18.07 13.47 -25.06
C TYR A 209 -18.21 14.71 -24.18
N TYR A 210 -18.18 14.52 -22.87
CA TYR A 210 -18.25 15.62 -21.91
C TYR A 210 -16.95 16.42 -21.81
N GLY A 211 -15.79 15.78 -22.01
CA GLY A 211 -14.49 16.44 -21.97
C GLY A 211 -14.26 17.42 -23.14
N ASN A 212 -14.99 17.25 -24.25
CA ASN A 212 -14.94 18.17 -25.40
C ASN A 212 -15.94 19.35 -25.29
N MET A 213 -16.77 19.38 -24.24
CA MET A 213 -17.71 20.48 -24.01
C MET A 213 -17.05 21.64 -23.27
N SER A 214 -17.53 22.87 -23.49
CA SER A 214 -17.21 23.99 -22.61
C SER A 214 -17.75 23.74 -21.20
N GLU A 215 -17.19 24.36 -20.15
CA GLU A 215 -17.72 24.21 -18.78
C GLU A 215 -19.20 24.58 -18.68
N ARG A 216 -19.64 25.58 -19.45
CA ARG A 216 -21.03 26.00 -19.55
C ARG A 216 -21.90 24.90 -20.16
N ASP A 217 -21.47 24.35 -21.30
CA ASP A 217 -22.22 23.29 -21.99
C ASP A 217 -22.28 22.02 -21.17
N PHE A 218 -21.16 21.62 -20.54
CA PHE A 218 -21.13 20.47 -19.64
C PHE A 218 -22.03 20.68 -18.43
N SER A 219 -22.01 21.87 -17.81
CA SER A 219 -22.90 22.18 -16.69
C SER A 219 -24.37 22.12 -17.10
N SER A 220 -24.72 22.65 -18.27
CA SER A 220 -26.07 22.54 -18.82
C SER A 220 -26.47 21.10 -19.12
N ALA A 221 -25.58 20.31 -19.73
CA ALA A 221 -25.83 18.89 -20.01
C ALA A 221 -26.05 18.10 -18.72
N LYS A 222 -25.22 18.31 -17.69
CA LYS A 222 -25.39 17.72 -16.36
C LYS A 222 -26.76 18.04 -15.77
N VAL A 223 -27.16 19.32 -15.76
CA VAL A 223 -28.44 19.76 -15.18
C VAL A 223 -29.61 19.15 -15.95
N TYR A 224 -29.54 19.12 -17.28
CA TYR A 224 -30.57 18.52 -18.12
C TYR A 224 -30.69 17.01 -17.87
N THR A 225 -29.59 16.27 -17.99
CA THR A 225 -29.57 14.81 -17.74
C THR A 225 -30.01 14.51 -16.31
N SER A 226 -29.68 15.38 -15.34
CA SER A 226 -30.16 15.22 -13.97
C SER A 226 -31.68 15.36 -13.86
N ALA A 227 -32.24 16.40 -14.46
CA ALA A 227 -33.68 16.65 -14.44
C ALA A 227 -34.47 15.54 -15.14
N VAL A 228 -33.96 15.01 -16.25
CA VAL A 228 -34.69 14.03 -17.08
C VAL A 228 -34.45 12.59 -16.65
N HIS A 229 -33.22 12.24 -16.24
CA HIS A 229 -32.81 10.84 -16.06
C HIS A 229 -32.32 10.51 -14.65
N LEU A 230 -32.05 11.50 -13.78
CA LEU A 230 -31.54 11.27 -12.41
C LEU A 230 -32.46 11.83 -11.32
N ASN A 231 -33.75 12.03 -11.58
CA ASN A 231 -34.72 12.54 -10.59
C ASN A 231 -34.26 13.82 -9.88
N HIS A 232 -33.70 14.78 -10.63
CA HIS A 232 -33.18 16.05 -10.10
C HIS A 232 -32.03 15.92 -9.07
N ARG A 233 -31.27 14.82 -9.11
CA ARG A 233 -30.08 14.63 -8.26
C ARG A 233 -29.07 15.78 -8.42
N ASN A 234 -28.46 16.23 -7.32
CA ASN A 234 -27.40 17.24 -7.40
C ASN A 234 -26.15 16.68 -8.11
N VAL A 235 -25.78 17.29 -9.23
CA VAL A 235 -24.66 16.90 -10.09
C VAL A 235 -23.60 18.02 -10.25
N SER A 236 -23.73 19.11 -9.49
CA SER A 236 -22.85 20.29 -9.59
C SER A 236 -21.38 19.95 -9.41
N GLY A 237 -21.03 19.14 -8.41
CA GLY A 237 -19.66 18.74 -8.10
C GLY A 237 -19.03 17.66 -8.98
N HIS A 238 -19.74 17.10 -9.97
CA HIS A 238 -19.19 16.05 -10.84
C HIS A 238 -18.36 16.64 -11.98
N ASN A 239 -17.14 16.13 -12.16
CA ASN A 239 -16.33 16.31 -13.36
C ASN A 239 -16.75 15.30 -14.46
N PRO A 240 -16.27 15.42 -15.72
CA PRO A 240 -16.65 14.50 -16.80
C PRO A 240 -16.48 13.01 -16.51
N VAL A 241 -15.44 12.65 -15.73
CA VAL A 241 -15.13 11.26 -15.38
C VAL A 241 -16.11 10.72 -14.32
N SER A 242 -16.24 11.42 -13.20
CA SER A 242 -17.17 11.06 -12.12
C SER A 242 -18.63 11.09 -12.58
N PHE A 243 -18.99 12.01 -13.48
CA PHE A 243 -20.32 12.05 -14.08
C PHE A 243 -20.57 10.85 -14.98
N THR A 244 -19.60 10.45 -15.79
CA THR A 244 -19.68 9.23 -16.62
C THR A 244 -19.93 7.98 -15.77
N ILE A 245 -19.20 7.83 -14.66
CA ILE A 245 -19.39 6.71 -13.72
C ILE A 245 -20.81 6.71 -13.16
N LEU A 246 -21.31 7.88 -12.73
CA LEU A 246 -22.68 8.00 -12.24
C LEU A 246 -23.70 7.55 -13.29
N LEU A 247 -23.52 7.94 -14.56
CA LEU A 247 -24.43 7.56 -15.64
C LEU A 247 -24.42 6.05 -15.89
N LEU A 248 -23.24 5.42 -15.84
CA LEU A 248 -23.11 3.96 -15.96
C LEU A 248 -23.83 3.26 -14.80
N GLN A 249 -23.56 3.68 -13.56
CA GLN A 249 -24.16 3.10 -12.34
C GLN A 249 -25.69 3.19 -12.31
N GLN A 250 -26.24 4.28 -12.86
CA GLN A 250 -27.69 4.49 -12.94
C GLN A 250 -28.31 3.86 -14.19
N ASN A 251 -27.56 3.06 -14.96
CA ASN A 251 -28.01 2.42 -16.19
C ASN A 251 -28.54 3.41 -17.24
N ILE A 252 -28.08 4.66 -17.20
CA ILE A 252 -28.50 5.73 -18.15
C ILE A 252 -27.75 5.59 -19.48
N ILE A 253 -26.51 5.10 -19.42
CA ILE A 253 -25.71 4.69 -20.56
C ILE A 253 -25.45 3.18 -20.47
N LYS A 254 -25.43 2.50 -21.61
CA LYS A 254 -25.14 1.07 -21.74
C LYS A 254 -24.33 0.82 -23.00
N VAL A 255 -23.69 -0.35 -23.10
CA VAL A 255 -22.92 -0.70 -24.30
C VAL A 255 -23.84 -0.65 -25.52
N GLY A 256 -23.49 0.20 -26.48
CA GLY A 256 -24.27 0.44 -27.69
C GLY A 256 -25.45 1.41 -27.55
N ASP A 257 -25.80 1.84 -26.33
CA ASP A 257 -26.91 2.76 -26.07
C ASP A 257 -26.47 3.96 -25.21
N VAL A 258 -26.44 5.12 -25.85
CA VAL A 258 -26.09 6.42 -25.27
C VAL A 258 -27.19 7.47 -25.55
N SER A 259 -28.38 7.01 -25.94
CA SER A 259 -29.48 7.86 -26.39
C SER A 259 -29.93 8.88 -25.33
N SER A 260 -29.84 8.52 -24.04
CA SER A 260 -30.19 9.38 -22.89
C SER A 260 -29.32 10.62 -22.72
N ILE A 261 -28.16 10.68 -23.39
CA ILE A 261 -27.21 11.80 -23.25
C ILE A 261 -26.81 12.42 -24.59
N GLU A 262 -27.26 11.85 -25.70
CA GLU A 262 -26.85 12.25 -27.03
C GLU A 262 -27.56 13.56 -27.45
N ASP A 263 -26.78 14.64 -27.55
CA ASP A 263 -27.25 15.89 -28.15
C ASP A 263 -27.13 15.83 -29.67
N GLY A 264 -28.23 15.44 -30.32
CA GLY A 264 -28.35 15.39 -31.78
C GLY A 264 -28.32 16.74 -32.49
N ILE A 265 -28.33 17.87 -31.76
CA ILE A 265 -28.30 19.22 -32.33
C ILE A 265 -26.88 19.78 -32.30
N LYS A 266 -26.22 19.76 -31.13
CA LYS A 266 -24.86 20.29 -30.97
C LYS A 266 -23.77 19.30 -31.38
N PHE A 267 -24.00 17.99 -31.22
CA PHE A 267 -22.99 16.95 -31.45
C PHE A 267 -23.54 15.74 -32.24
N PRO A 268 -24.15 15.95 -33.42
CA PRO A 268 -24.95 14.95 -34.14
C PRO A 268 -24.21 13.66 -34.54
N ILE A 269 -22.88 13.70 -34.66
CA ILE A 269 -22.07 12.59 -35.18
C ILE A 269 -21.10 12.00 -34.15
N PHE A 270 -21.10 12.50 -32.91
CA PHE A 270 -20.08 12.15 -31.92
C PHE A 270 -20.06 10.64 -31.62
N PHE A 271 -21.23 10.06 -31.35
CA PHE A 271 -21.36 8.65 -31.02
C PHE A 271 -21.48 7.72 -32.23
N GLN A 272 -21.46 8.24 -33.46
CA GLN A 272 -21.64 7.41 -34.66
C GLN A 272 -20.56 6.32 -34.76
N LYS A 273 -19.28 6.71 -34.62
CA LYS A 273 -18.15 5.76 -34.63
C LYS A 273 -18.23 4.74 -33.50
N TYR A 274 -18.72 5.14 -32.33
CA TYR A 274 -18.93 4.24 -31.19
C TYR A 274 -20.02 3.21 -31.50
N LYS A 275 -21.19 3.67 -31.97
CA LYS A 275 -22.30 2.80 -32.39
C LYS A 275 -21.89 1.85 -33.50
N GLU A 276 -21.06 2.29 -34.46
CA GLU A 276 -20.50 1.42 -35.50
C GLU A 276 -19.60 0.33 -34.94
N ARG A 277 -18.72 0.63 -33.97
CA ARG A 277 -17.92 -0.39 -33.27
C ARG A 277 -18.81 -1.41 -32.52
N CYS A 278 -19.91 -0.96 -31.93
CA CYS A 278 -20.84 -1.84 -31.20
C CYS A 278 -21.68 -2.77 -32.11
N LYS A 279 -21.91 -2.42 -33.38
CA LYS A 279 -22.71 -3.23 -34.32
C LYS A 279 -22.12 -4.63 -34.58
N GLY A 280 -20.80 -4.82 -34.40
CA GLY A 280 -20.14 -6.12 -34.55
C GLY A 280 -20.40 -7.12 -33.42
N PHE A 281 -20.89 -6.69 -32.25
CA PHE A 281 -21.14 -7.57 -31.09
C PHE A 281 -22.49 -8.29 -31.15
N PHE A 282 -23.48 -7.71 -31.84
CA PHE A 282 -24.84 -8.23 -31.90
C PHE A 282 -25.08 -9.19 -33.09
N SER A 283 -24.06 -9.45 -33.92
CA SER A 283 -24.17 -10.34 -35.10
C SER A 283 -23.83 -11.81 -34.82
N SER A 284 -23.42 -12.19 -33.61
CA SER A 284 -22.96 -13.56 -33.28
C SER A 284 -23.69 -14.21 -32.11
N THR A 285 -25.01 -14.05 -32.02
CA THR A 285 -25.84 -14.86 -31.12
C THR A 285 -27.11 -15.34 -31.83
N SER A 286 -26.99 -16.46 -32.54
CA SER A 286 -28.13 -17.32 -32.91
C SER A 286 -28.17 -18.53 -31.98
N HIS A 287 -29.36 -18.77 -31.42
CA HIS A 287 -29.77 -19.82 -30.49
C HIS A 287 -29.09 -21.20 -30.62
N GLU A 288 -28.76 -21.77 -29.47
CA GLU A 288 -29.19 -23.13 -29.13
C GLU A 288 -29.59 -23.20 -27.65
N THR A 289 -30.77 -23.77 -27.41
CA THR A 289 -31.38 -23.96 -26.09
C THR A 289 -31.57 -25.45 -25.80
N VAL A 290 -31.43 -25.81 -24.52
CA VAL A 290 -31.94 -27.00 -23.78
C VAL A 290 -30.96 -28.21 -23.68
N PRO A 291 -30.85 -28.97 -22.55
CA PRO A 291 -31.72 -29.03 -21.35
C PRO A 291 -31.09 -28.84 -19.96
N LYS A 292 -31.98 -28.58 -18.99
CA LYS A 292 -31.75 -28.69 -17.54
C LYS A 292 -31.72 -30.16 -17.07
N THR A 293 -30.96 -30.36 -15.98
CA THR A 293 -30.97 -31.41 -14.93
C THR A 293 -30.02 -32.62 -15.06
N LYS A 294 -28.91 -32.61 -14.29
CA LYS A 294 -28.76 -33.27 -12.96
C LYS A 294 -27.46 -32.79 -12.27
N PRO A 295 -27.28 -32.99 -10.95
CA PRO A 295 -26.62 -32.03 -10.06
C PRO A 295 -25.12 -31.91 -10.32
N ALA A 296 -24.63 -30.67 -10.43
CA ALA A 296 -23.20 -30.43 -10.42
C ALA A 296 -22.63 -30.80 -9.05
N SER A 297 -21.77 -31.82 -9.01
CA SER A 297 -20.88 -32.06 -7.89
C SER A 297 -19.98 -30.84 -7.66
N PHE A 298 -19.76 -30.54 -6.38
CA PHE A 298 -18.81 -29.58 -5.80
C PHE A 298 -17.54 -29.32 -6.64
N THR A 299 -17.49 -28.26 -7.46
CA THR A 299 -16.22 -27.76 -8.05
C THR A 299 -16.18 -26.25 -8.33
N THR A 300 -16.97 -25.42 -7.63
CA THR A 300 -16.66 -23.97 -7.57
C THR A 300 -15.78 -23.72 -6.34
N PRO A 301 -14.62 -23.05 -6.46
CA PRO A 301 -13.77 -22.71 -5.32
C PRO A 301 -14.57 -21.99 -4.23
N ILE A 302 -14.38 -22.41 -2.96
CA ILE A 302 -15.11 -21.89 -1.79
C ILE A 302 -15.04 -20.36 -1.72
N LYS A 303 -13.88 -19.79 -2.07
CA LYS A 303 -13.63 -18.35 -2.12
C LYS A 303 -14.55 -17.63 -3.11
N GLU A 304 -14.66 -18.12 -4.34
CA GLU A 304 -15.52 -17.51 -5.36
C GLU A 304 -16.99 -17.54 -4.97
N ARG A 305 -17.44 -18.65 -4.38
CA ARG A 305 -18.81 -18.78 -3.88
C ARG A 305 -19.09 -17.77 -2.76
N TYR A 306 -18.15 -17.57 -1.84
CA TYR A 306 -18.31 -16.61 -0.75
C TYR A 306 -18.27 -15.16 -1.23
N THR A 307 -17.35 -14.81 -2.14
CA THR A 307 -17.26 -13.47 -2.73
C THR A 307 -18.57 -13.05 -3.40
N LYS A 308 -19.19 -13.95 -4.20
CA LYS A 308 -20.49 -13.66 -4.84
C LYS A 308 -21.59 -13.35 -3.83
N LEU A 309 -21.58 -14.02 -2.67
CA LEU A 309 -22.55 -13.76 -1.61
C LEU A 309 -22.32 -12.41 -0.93
N ILE A 310 -21.05 -12.04 -0.70
CA ILE A 310 -20.68 -10.70 -0.19
C ILE A 310 -21.12 -9.60 -1.16
N ASP A 311 -20.87 -9.78 -2.46
CA ASP A 311 -21.25 -8.79 -3.48
C ASP A 311 -22.77 -8.55 -3.47
N ASN A 312 -23.56 -9.63 -3.51
CA ASN A 312 -25.03 -9.56 -3.42
C ASN A 312 -25.51 -8.88 -2.13
N PHE A 313 -24.85 -9.14 -1.01
CA PHE A 313 -25.16 -8.51 0.27
C PHE A 313 -24.86 -7.00 0.25
N ASN A 314 -23.70 -6.59 -0.26
CA ASN A 314 -23.30 -5.18 -0.32
C ASN A 314 -24.26 -4.34 -1.19
N PHE A 315 -24.75 -4.90 -2.30
CA PHE A 315 -25.80 -4.26 -3.12
C PHE A 315 -27.10 -4.03 -2.33
N SER A 316 -27.42 -4.93 -1.41
CA SER A 316 -28.68 -4.91 -0.66
C SER A 316 -28.71 -3.82 0.42
N LEU A 317 -27.56 -3.41 0.97
CA LEU A 317 -27.48 -2.40 2.04
C LEU A 317 -28.01 -1.02 1.59
N MET A 318 -27.64 -0.59 0.38
CA MET A 318 -28.12 0.68 -0.20
C MET A 318 -29.63 0.66 -0.43
N PHE A 319 -30.18 -0.48 -0.85
CA PHE A 319 -31.60 -0.65 -1.11
C PHE A 319 -32.41 -0.58 0.21
N VAL A 320 -31.95 -1.28 1.26
CA VAL A 320 -32.60 -1.24 2.57
C VAL A 320 -32.58 0.18 3.16
N ALA A 321 -31.46 0.90 3.06
CA ALA A 321 -31.37 2.28 3.54
C ALA A 321 -32.33 3.22 2.79
N SER A 322 -32.47 3.01 1.48
CA SER A 322 -33.39 3.78 0.63
C SER A 322 -34.85 3.46 0.95
N GLU A 323 -35.20 2.20 1.14
CA GLU A 323 -36.55 1.79 1.55
C GLU A 323 -36.90 2.36 2.94
N ALA A 324 -35.97 2.29 3.90
CA ALA A 324 -36.19 2.76 5.27
C ALA A 324 -36.61 4.23 5.30
N LEU A 325 -35.89 5.12 4.61
CA LEU A 325 -36.21 6.56 4.60
C LEU A 325 -37.26 6.97 3.58
N LYS A 326 -37.67 6.05 2.69
CA LYS A 326 -38.85 6.21 1.84
C LYS A 326 -40.14 5.83 2.59
N THR A 327 -40.06 4.87 3.50
CA THR A 327 -41.23 4.30 4.21
C THR A 327 -41.43 4.85 5.62
N LYS A 328 -40.37 5.33 6.26
CA LYS A 328 -40.35 5.86 7.63
C LYS A 328 -39.69 7.22 7.68
N SER A 329 -40.05 8.02 8.69
CA SER A 329 -39.37 9.28 8.96
C SER A 329 -37.94 9.05 9.47
N LEU A 330 -37.08 10.05 9.30
CA LEU A 330 -35.71 10.00 9.82
C LEU A 330 -35.68 9.77 11.34
N ASP A 331 -36.60 10.37 12.08
CA ASP A 331 -36.70 10.22 13.54
C ASP A 331 -37.10 8.80 13.94
N GLU A 332 -38.01 8.15 13.21
CA GLU A 332 -38.34 6.73 13.42
C GLU A 332 -37.14 5.80 13.15
N VAL A 333 -36.36 6.10 12.11
CA VAL A 333 -35.14 5.34 11.80
C VAL A 333 -34.07 5.54 12.87
N LYS A 334 -33.88 6.77 13.37
CA LYS A 334 -32.96 7.06 14.46
C LYS A 334 -33.39 6.37 15.75
N SER A 335 -34.65 6.50 16.13
CA SER A 335 -35.23 5.83 17.31
C SER A 335 -35.17 4.30 17.22
N CYS A 336 -35.13 3.73 16.01
CA CYS A 336 -34.86 2.31 15.82
C CYS A 336 -33.46 1.92 16.34
N LEU A 337 -32.46 2.78 16.15
CA LEU A 337 -31.04 2.55 16.42
C LEU A 337 -30.58 3.02 17.82
N GLU A 338 -31.27 3.98 18.45
CA GLU A 338 -30.89 4.60 19.73
C GLU A 338 -30.62 3.59 20.86
N ASP A 339 -31.36 2.48 20.91
CA ASP A 339 -31.20 1.43 21.94
C ASP A 339 -30.05 0.45 21.66
N LYS A 340 -29.41 0.54 20.49
CA LYS A 340 -28.46 -0.46 19.99
C LYS A 340 -27.08 0.10 19.71
N VAL A 341 -26.96 1.40 19.48
CA VAL A 341 -25.78 2.04 18.95
C VAL A 341 -25.52 3.33 19.72
N VAL A 342 -24.25 3.71 19.88
CA VAL A 342 -23.90 4.99 20.50
C VAL A 342 -24.52 6.18 19.77
N LYS A 343 -24.98 7.16 20.56
CA LYS A 343 -25.72 8.33 20.10
C LYS A 343 -25.04 9.07 18.93
N ASN A 344 -23.71 9.22 18.95
CA ASN A 344 -22.98 9.93 17.90
C ASN A 344 -23.15 9.28 16.50
N GLU A 345 -23.18 7.95 16.44
CA GLU A 345 -23.38 7.24 15.16
C GLU A 345 -24.82 7.39 14.66
N VAL A 346 -25.79 7.42 15.58
CA VAL A 346 -27.21 7.65 15.25
C VAL A 346 -27.43 9.10 14.78
N ASP A 347 -26.81 10.08 15.45
CA ASP A 347 -26.92 11.49 15.11
C ASP A 347 -26.35 11.79 13.71
N ALA A 348 -25.29 11.07 13.30
CA ALA A 348 -24.66 11.17 11.99
C ALA A 348 -25.53 10.67 10.83
N VAL A 349 -26.63 9.95 11.10
CA VAL A 349 -27.59 9.55 10.06
C VAL A 349 -28.48 10.74 9.71
N SER A 350 -28.34 11.29 8.51
CA SER A 350 -29.13 12.42 8.02
C SER A 350 -30.02 12.09 6.82
N ASP A 351 -29.70 11.02 6.10
CA ASP A 351 -30.31 10.64 4.82
C ASP A 351 -30.02 9.17 4.47
N ALA A 352 -30.53 8.69 3.33
CA ALA A 352 -30.33 7.30 2.89
C ALA A 352 -28.87 6.97 2.59
N THR A 353 -28.06 7.95 2.21
CA THR A 353 -26.63 7.73 1.90
C THR A 353 -25.84 7.56 3.20
N SER A 354 -26.05 8.43 4.18
CA SER A 354 -25.43 8.33 5.51
C SER A 354 -25.90 7.09 6.27
N LEU A 355 -27.18 6.70 6.14
CA LEU A 355 -27.70 5.44 6.68
C LEU A 355 -27.04 4.23 6.00
N ALA A 356 -26.89 4.24 4.68
CA ALA A 356 -26.21 3.15 3.98
C ALA A 356 -24.73 3.06 4.38
N LYS A 357 -24.05 4.19 4.55
CA LYS A 357 -22.67 4.23 5.09
C LYS A 357 -22.60 3.69 6.51
N PHE A 358 -23.62 3.96 7.33
CA PHE A 358 -23.73 3.38 8.67
C PHE A 358 -23.90 1.86 8.60
N LEU A 359 -24.81 1.36 7.75
CA LEU A 359 -25.01 -0.08 7.54
C LEU A 359 -23.76 -0.76 6.97
N GLN A 360 -23.06 -0.14 6.03
CA GLN A 360 -21.79 -0.65 5.48
C GLN A 360 -20.67 -0.71 6.52
N ARG A 361 -20.76 0.10 7.59
CA ARG A 361 -19.83 0.04 8.70
C ARG A 361 -20.13 -1.13 9.63
N TYR A 362 -21.39 -1.42 9.93
CA TYR A 362 -21.73 -2.35 11.02
C TYR A 362 -22.49 -3.62 10.62
N CYS A 363 -22.84 -3.78 9.34
CA CYS A 363 -23.48 -4.99 8.80
C CYS A 363 -22.54 -5.62 7.76
N PHE A 364 -22.11 -6.85 8.02
CA PHE A 364 -21.25 -7.62 7.13
C PHE A 364 -21.92 -8.92 6.73
N PHE A 365 -21.48 -9.57 5.64
CA PHE A 365 -22.14 -10.80 5.20
C PHE A 365 -22.06 -11.92 6.26
N SER A 366 -20.92 -12.01 6.97
CA SER A 366 -20.77 -12.91 8.11
C SER A 366 -21.74 -12.62 9.25
N ASN A 367 -22.15 -11.37 9.45
CA ASN A 367 -23.13 -10.99 10.45
C ASN A 367 -23.83 -9.66 10.11
N PHE A 368 -25.12 -9.75 9.80
CA PHE A 368 -25.99 -8.62 9.48
C PHE A 368 -27.26 -8.61 10.34
N SER A 369 -27.18 -9.11 11.57
CA SER A 369 -28.32 -9.16 12.49
C SER A 369 -28.86 -7.76 12.87
N LEU A 370 -28.04 -6.72 12.83
CA LEU A 370 -28.51 -5.33 12.94
C LEU A 370 -29.48 -4.96 11.81
N LEU A 371 -29.19 -5.36 10.58
CA LEU A 371 -30.05 -5.13 9.42
C LEU A 371 -31.39 -5.86 9.58
N GLU A 372 -31.37 -7.14 9.98
CA GLU A 372 -32.57 -7.93 10.23
C GLU A 372 -33.43 -7.32 11.36
N PHE A 373 -32.79 -6.84 12.43
CA PHE A 373 -33.46 -6.12 13.52
C PHE A 373 -34.15 -4.86 13.02
N MET A 374 -33.45 -4.02 12.24
CA MET A 374 -34.02 -2.81 11.66
C MET A 374 -35.19 -3.10 10.75
N MET A 375 -35.05 -4.07 9.83
CA MET A 375 -36.11 -4.44 8.91
C MET A 375 -37.37 -4.89 9.63
N LYS A 376 -37.21 -5.64 10.73
CA LYS A 376 -38.32 -6.08 11.58
C LYS A 376 -38.95 -4.92 12.34
N LYS A 377 -38.16 -4.04 12.96
CA LYS A 377 -38.66 -2.90 13.76
C LYS A 377 -39.31 -1.83 12.89
N LEU A 378 -38.85 -1.65 11.65
CA LEU A 378 -39.37 -0.67 10.68
C LEU A 378 -40.41 -1.24 9.70
N ASP A 379 -40.71 -2.54 9.72
CA ASP A 379 -41.66 -3.22 8.81
C ASP A 379 -41.32 -3.02 7.30
N LEU A 380 -40.04 -3.22 6.94
CA LEU A 380 -39.54 -3.06 5.56
C LEU A 380 -39.88 -4.29 4.70
N LYS A 381 -40.89 -4.16 3.83
CA LYS A 381 -41.48 -5.28 3.08
C LYS A 381 -40.83 -5.52 1.72
N GLU A 382 -40.32 -4.48 1.06
CA GLU A 382 -39.71 -4.60 -0.26
C GLU A 382 -38.37 -5.34 -0.18
N SER A 383 -37.55 -5.05 0.83
CA SER A 383 -36.25 -5.68 1.03
C SER A 383 -36.32 -7.08 1.67
N LYS A 384 -37.43 -7.40 2.36
CA LYS A 384 -37.56 -8.63 3.16
C LYS A 384 -37.27 -9.93 2.40
N PRO A 385 -37.84 -10.18 1.20
CA PRO A 385 -37.59 -11.42 0.48
C PRO A 385 -36.12 -11.63 0.12
N ASN A 386 -35.42 -10.55 -0.25
CA ASN A 386 -34.02 -10.59 -0.64
C ASN A 386 -33.10 -10.85 0.56
N ILE A 387 -33.34 -10.17 1.69
CA ILE A 387 -32.54 -10.42 2.91
C ILE A 387 -32.83 -11.80 3.48
N ASP A 388 -34.09 -12.26 3.52
CA ASP A 388 -34.43 -13.63 3.95
C ASP A 388 -33.74 -14.70 3.05
N GLN A 389 -33.54 -14.40 1.77
CA GLN A 389 -32.78 -15.27 0.85
C GLN A 389 -31.28 -15.27 1.18
N LEU A 390 -30.68 -14.10 1.41
CA LEU A 390 -29.27 -13.98 1.79
C LEU A 390 -28.97 -14.68 3.12
N THR A 391 -29.88 -14.60 4.11
CA THR A 391 -29.78 -15.34 5.38
C THR A 391 -29.73 -16.85 5.13
N LYS A 392 -30.63 -17.38 4.30
CA LYS A 392 -30.64 -18.81 3.94
C LYS A 392 -29.36 -19.23 3.22
N GLU A 393 -28.85 -18.38 2.31
CA GLU A 393 -27.63 -18.68 1.56
C GLU A 393 -26.39 -18.68 2.46
N ARG A 394 -26.29 -17.72 3.39
CA ARG A 394 -25.24 -17.67 4.41
C ARG A 394 -25.28 -18.92 5.29
N ASP A 395 -26.44 -19.24 5.88
CA ASP A 395 -26.56 -20.35 6.81
C ASP A 395 -26.30 -21.70 6.13
N ASN A 396 -26.73 -21.85 4.87
CA ASN A 396 -26.38 -23.00 4.04
C ASN A 396 -24.87 -23.07 3.75
N PHE A 397 -24.21 -21.95 3.48
CA PHE A 397 -22.75 -21.92 3.30
C PHE A 397 -22.03 -22.30 4.61
N TYR A 398 -22.43 -21.72 5.74
CA TYR A 398 -21.80 -21.92 7.04
C TYR A 398 -21.97 -23.35 7.58
N SER A 399 -23.07 -24.03 7.21
CA SER A 399 -23.33 -25.42 7.62
C SER A 399 -22.56 -26.47 6.83
N VAL A 400 -22.04 -26.15 5.64
CA VAL A 400 -21.35 -27.12 4.77
C VAL A 400 -19.84 -26.86 4.62
N VAL A 401 -19.34 -25.68 5.03
CA VAL A 401 -17.93 -25.32 4.92
C VAL A 401 -17.20 -25.48 6.25
N LEU A 402 -16.11 -26.25 6.25
CA LEU A 402 -15.21 -26.37 7.40
C LEU A 402 -14.41 -25.08 7.60
N ALA A 403 -14.22 -24.68 8.85
CA ALA A 403 -13.46 -23.49 9.20
C ALA A 403 -11.99 -23.57 8.75
N LYS A 404 -11.38 -24.77 8.74
CA LYS A 404 -10.03 -24.96 8.19
C LYS A 404 -9.96 -24.74 6.68
N ASP A 405 -11.02 -25.07 5.94
CA ASP A 405 -11.06 -24.90 4.48
C ASP A 405 -11.32 -23.43 4.13
N PHE A 406 -12.15 -22.76 4.94
CA PHE A 406 -12.34 -21.31 4.88
C PHE A 406 -11.03 -20.55 5.15
N ALA A 407 -10.25 -21.00 6.13
CA ALA A 407 -8.92 -20.46 6.44
C ALA A 407 -7.92 -20.72 5.30
N ALA A 408 -7.88 -21.95 4.76
CA ALA A 408 -6.99 -22.32 3.67
C ALA A 408 -7.29 -21.54 2.37
N ALA A 409 -8.57 -21.20 2.14
CA ALA A 409 -8.98 -20.36 1.02
C ALA A 409 -8.62 -18.87 1.20
N ALA A 410 -8.05 -18.47 2.34
CA ALA A 410 -7.69 -17.10 2.69
C ALA A 410 -8.84 -16.12 2.41
N ILE A 411 -10.04 -16.48 2.87
CA ILE A 411 -11.24 -15.67 2.70
C ILE A 411 -11.24 -14.56 3.75
N ILE A 412 -11.54 -13.35 3.29
CA ILE A 412 -11.70 -12.15 4.11
C ILE A 412 -13.10 -11.61 3.82
N ASP A 413 -13.94 -11.52 4.85
CA ASP A 413 -15.34 -11.13 4.73
C ASP A 413 -15.53 -9.64 4.44
N HIS A 414 -14.70 -8.79 5.05
CA HIS A 414 -14.76 -7.33 4.93
C HIS A 414 -13.42 -6.68 5.29
N ASN A 415 -13.29 -5.36 5.12
CA ASN A 415 -12.10 -4.63 5.55
C ASN A 415 -12.30 -4.00 6.95
N ILE A 416 -11.24 -3.97 7.76
CA ILE A 416 -11.25 -3.27 9.04
C ILE A 416 -11.17 -1.75 8.79
N LEU A 417 -12.07 -1.01 9.42
CA LEU A 417 -12.02 0.46 9.50
C LEU A 417 -11.54 0.80 10.90
N ILE A 418 -10.25 1.11 11.06
CA ILE A 418 -9.59 1.24 12.38
C ILE A 418 -10.24 2.32 13.26
N GLU A 419 -10.88 3.32 12.65
CA GLU A 419 -11.63 4.38 13.36
C GLU A 419 -12.94 3.88 13.99
N HIS A 420 -13.51 2.78 13.47
CA HIS A 420 -14.81 2.25 13.89
C HIS A 420 -14.76 0.85 14.49
N HIS A 421 -13.74 0.04 14.16
CA HIS A 421 -13.65 -1.37 14.51
C HIS A 421 -12.35 -1.73 15.22
N VAL A 422 -12.45 -2.70 16.12
CA VAL A 422 -11.33 -3.39 16.79
C VAL A 422 -11.35 -4.86 16.40
N GLU A 423 -10.17 -5.47 16.31
CA GLU A 423 -10.04 -6.91 16.06
C GLU A 423 -10.23 -7.70 17.37
N MET A 424 -11.12 -8.69 17.33
CA MET A 424 -11.28 -9.71 18.36
C MET A 424 -10.90 -11.09 17.81
N THR A 425 -9.90 -11.75 18.40
CA THR A 425 -9.51 -13.12 18.02
C THR A 425 -9.99 -14.12 19.06
N VAL A 426 -10.72 -15.14 18.60
CA VAL A 426 -11.16 -16.29 19.40
C VAL A 426 -10.36 -17.52 19.01
N VAL A 427 -9.52 -18.01 19.91
CA VAL A 427 -8.70 -19.22 19.73
C VAL A 427 -9.42 -20.41 20.37
N VAL A 428 -9.60 -21.49 19.61
CA VAL A 428 -10.36 -22.68 20.06
C VAL A 428 -9.56 -23.97 19.96
N SER A 429 -9.89 -24.93 20.81
CA SER A 429 -9.40 -26.31 20.79
C SER A 429 -10.31 -27.26 20.01
N TRP A 430 -11.21 -26.73 19.17
CA TRP A 430 -12.16 -27.54 18.41
C TRP A 430 -11.46 -28.36 17.32
N ASN A 431 -11.90 -29.59 17.09
CA ASN A 431 -11.36 -30.45 16.04
C ASN A 431 -11.56 -29.79 14.67
N SER A 432 -10.47 -29.40 14.02
CA SER A 432 -10.52 -28.67 12.74
C SER A 432 -11.09 -29.50 11.59
N SER A 433 -11.07 -30.83 11.70
CA SER A 433 -11.65 -31.73 10.68
C SER A 433 -13.17 -31.87 10.76
N GLU A 434 -13.80 -31.39 11.83
CA GLU A 434 -15.24 -31.52 12.07
C GLU A 434 -15.89 -30.17 12.41
N THR A 435 -15.11 -29.09 12.42
CA THR A 435 -15.59 -27.75 12.78
C THR A 435 -16.04 -26.99 11.55
N TYR A 436 -17.36 -26.85 11.40
CA TYR A 436 -18.01 -25.99 10.42
C TYR A 436 -18.12 -24.55 10.92
N LEU A 437 -18.20 -23.58 9.99
CA LEU A 437 -18.38 -22.16 10.34
C LEU A 437 -19.65 -21.92 11.18
N ALA A 438 -20.71 -22.71 10.95
CA ALA A 438 -21.96 -22.63 11.74
C ALA A 438 -21.73 -22.85 13.24
N LYS A 439 -20.75 -23.68 13.64
CA LYS A 439 -20.39 -23.88 15.05
C LYS A 439 -19.85 -22.61 15.68
N PHE A 440 -19.05 -21.85 14.93
CA PHE A 440 -18.53 -20.56 15.39
C PHE A 440 -19.63 -19.51 15.51
N GLN A 441 -20.54 -19.45 14.54
CA GLN A 441 -21.68 -18.53 14.58
C GLN A 441 -22.63 -18.81 15.76
N ASP A 442 -22.91 -20.07 16.05
CA ASP A 442 -23.68 -20.50 17.23
C ASP A 442 -22.97 -20.12 18.53
N TYR A 443 -21.64 -20.27 18.58
CA TYR A 443 -20.83 -19.82 19.71
C TYR A 443 -20.97 -18.31 19.94
N ILE A 444 -20.74 -17.46 18.94
CA ILE A 444 -20.85 -16.00 19.09
C ILE A 444 -22.25 -15.59 19.58
N THR A 445 -23.29 -16.21 19.03
CA THR A 445 -24.69 -15.94 19.41
C THR A 445 -24.97 -16.28 20.88
N LYS A 446 -24.44 -17.40 21.38
CA LYS A 446 -24.61 -17.84 22.77
C LYS A 446 -23.71 -17.08 23.74
N ALA A 447 -22.48 -16.79 23.32
CA ALA A 447 -21.42 -16.20 24.12
C ALA A 447 -21.52 -14.69 24.24
N PHE A 448 -22.26 -13.98 23.38
CA PHE A 448 -22.26 -12.51 23.42
C PHE A 448 -23.65 -11.89 23.30
N LYS A 449 -24.71 -12.62 23.70
CA LYS A 449 -26.13 -12.19 23.77
C LYS A 449 -26.47 -10.92 22.94
N SER A 450 -26.63 -9.76 23.59
CA SER A 450 -27.05 -8.49 22.96
C SER A 450 -26.00 -7.85 22.07
N HIS A 451 -24.73 -8.21 22.23
CA HIS A 451 -23.56 -7.69 21.51
C HIS A 451 -23.20 -8.54 20.28
N SER A 452 -23.68 -9.78 20.25
CA SER A 452 -23.46 -10.70 19.13
C SER A 452 -23.88 -10.13 17.79
N MET A 453 -24.84 -9.18 17.75
CA MET A 453 -25.28 -8.51 16.53
C MET A 453 -24.20 -7.62 15.86
N PHE A 454 -23.12 -7.31 16.58
CA PHE A 454 -22.01 -6.48 16.09
C PHE A 454 -20.70 -7.23 15.94
N ILE A 455 -20.67 -8.54 16.23
CA ILE A 455 -19.47 -9.37 16.14
C ILE A 455 -19.48 -10.09 14.79
N ALA A 456 -18.68 -9.63 13.83
CA ALA A 456 -18.63 -10.20 12.49
C ALA A 456 -17.35 -10.98 12.25
N LEU A 457 -17.45 -12.18 11.64
CA LEU A 457 -16.28 -12.97 11.29
C LEU A 457 -15.53 -12.29 10.14
N LEU A 458 -14.31 -11.86 10.39
CA LEU A 458 -13.42 -11.29 9.38
C LEU A 458 -12.72 -12.38 8.58
N LYS A 459 -12.07 -13.32 9.26
CA LYS A 459 -11.32 -14.45 8.67
C LYS A 459 -11.15 -15.58 9.69
N ALA A 460 -10.90 -16.79 9.18
CA ALA A 460 -10.42 -17.90 10.00
C ALA A 460 -8.93 -18.15 9.74
N LEU A 461 -8.22 -18.63 10.76
CA LEU A 461 -6.81 -19.02 10.70
C LEU A 461 -6.66 -20.44 11.22
N HIS A 462 -5.76 -21.22 10.61
CA HIS A 462 -5.50 -22.60 11.00
C HIS A 462 -3.99 -22.86 10.93
N HIS A 463 -3.29 -22.57 12.03
CA HIS A 463 -1.86 -22.86 12.20
C HIS A 463 -1.69 -24.10 13.09
N SER A 464 -1.52 -23.91 14.40
CA SER A 464 -1.50 -25.00 15.40
C SER A 464 -2.86 -25.26 16.05
N SER A 465 -3.69 -24.21 16.15
CA SER A 465 -5.08 -24.25 16.60
C SER A 465 -5.96 -23.46 15.63
N LEU A 466 -7.25 -23.73 15.66
CA LEU A 466 -8.22 -22.98 14.87
C LEU A 466 -8.49 -21.64 15.58
N SER A 467 -8.37 -20.54 14.85
CA SER A 467 -8.62 -19.19 15.36
C SER A 467 -9.60 -18.45 14.46
N PHE A 468 -10.53 -17.73 15.07
CA PHE A 468 -11.51 -16.90 14.37
C PHE A 468 -11.24 -15.44 14.69
N VAL A 469 -10.91 -14.69 13.66
CA VAL A 469 -10.67 -13.25 13.76
C VAL A 469 -11.95 -12.53 13.40
N CYS A 470 -12.42 -11.67 14.28
CA CYS A 470 -13.68 -10.93 14.16
C CYS A 470 -13.44 -9.44 14.25
N THR A 471 -14.41 -8.66 13.75
CA THR A 471 -14.50 -7.24 14.03
C THR A 471 -15.59 -6.96 15.04
N ILE A 472 -15.32 -6.00 15.92
CA ILE A 472 -16.28 -5.46 16.89
C ILE A 472 -16.20 -3.92 16.84
N PRO A 473 -17.30 -3.19 17.06
CA PRO A 473 -17.26 -1.74 17.12
C PRO A 473 -16.40 -1.24 18.29
N VAL A 474 -15.62 -0.18 18.09
CA VAL A 474 -14.77 0.45 19.13
C VAL A 474 -15.59 0.77 20.38
N TRP A 475 -16.81 1.25 20.19
CA TRP A 475 -17.70 1.63 21.29
C TRP A 475 -18.33 0.44 22.05
N ASP A 476 -18.27 -0.78 21.49
CA ASP A 476 -18.85 -1.99 22.10
C ASP A 476 -17.80 -2.81 22.87
N VAL A 477 -16.52 -2.45 22.74
CA VAL A 477 -15.38 -3.17 23.35
C VAL A 477 -15.53 -3.31 24.86
N ASP A 478 -15.85 -2.22 25.56
CA ASP A 478 -15.92 -2.25 27.03
C ASP A 478 -17.14 -3.04 27.53
N ALA A 479 -18.24 -3.06 26.78
CA ALA A 479 -19.39 -3.89 27.08
C ALA A 479 -19.06 -5.37 26.92
N ILE A 480 -18.38 -5.74 25.83
CA ILE A 480 -17.89 -7.11 25.59
C ILE A 480 -16.92 -7.55 26.69
N ARG A 481 -16.03 -6.65 27.15
CA ARG A 481 -15.10 -6.92 28.26
C ARG A 481 -15.81 -7.14 29.60
N ALA A 482 -16.99 -6.56 29.78
CA ALA A 482 -17.78 -6.64 31.00
C ALA A 482 -18.67 -7.90 31.10
N GLU A 483 -18.63 -8.82 30.13
CA GLU A 483 -19.40 -10.08 30.13
C GLU A 483 -18.55 -11.36 30.39
N PRO A 484 -17.86 -11.49 31.54
CA PRO A 484 -16.87 -12.56 31.77
C PRO A 484 -17.48 -13.98 31.80
N HIS A 485 -18.75 -14.13 32.19
CA HIS A 485 -19.43 -15.43 32.24
C HIS A 485 -19.76 -16.00 30.86
N ALA A 486 -19.79 -15.15 29.84
CA ALA A 486 -20.16 -15.52 28.49
C ALA A 486 -18.96 -16.12 27.72
N LEU A 487 -17.74 -15.96 28.27
CA LEU A 487 -16.46 -16.43 27.75
C LEU A 487 -16.12 -17.89 28.13
N GLN A 488 -16.87 -18.52 29.04
CA GLN A 488 -16.58 -19.86 29.59
C GLN A 488 -17.34 -21.02 28.88
N LEU A 489 -17.26 -21.09 27.55
CA LEU A 489 -17.88 -22.19 26.79
C LEU A 489 -16.84 -23.23 26.33
N LEU A 490 -17.28 -24.50 26.31
CA LEU A 490 -16.48 -25.69 26.00
C LEU A 490 -15.59 -25.52 24.75
N GLY A 491 -14.28 -25.51 24.97
CA GLY A 491 -13.27 -25.55 23.91
C GLY A 491 -12.75 -24.20 23.41
N VAL A 492 -13.04 -23.09 24.10
CA VAL A 492 -12.36 -21.80 23.87
C VAL A 492 -11.11 -21.74 24.74
N GLN A 493 -9.95 -21.52 24.11
CA GLN A 493 -8.65 -21.44 24.79
C GLN A 493 -8.31 -20.01 25.17
N ARG A 494 -8.53 -19.06 24.25
CA ARG A 494 -8.14 -17.67 24.44
C ARG A 494 -9.05 -16.73 23.66
N ILE A 495 -9.37 -15.58 24.24
CA ILE A 495 -10.01 -14.46 23.55
C ILE A 495 -9.11 -13.25 23.69
N ILE A 496 -8.80 -12.61 22.56
CA ILE A 496 -7.88 -11.48 22.46
C ILE A 496 -8.65 -10.32 21.84
N ILE A 497 -8.67 -9.16 22.48
CA ILE A 497 -9.22 -7.92 21.90
C ILE A 497 -8.10 -6.89 21.88
N ASP A 498 -7.81 -6.31 20.72
CA ASP A 498 -6.75 -5.31 20.56
C ASP A 498 -5.39 -5.79 21.13
N ASN A 499 -5.03 -7.03 20.81
CA ASN A 499 -3.83 -7.72 21.32
C ASN A 499 -3.73 -7.89 22.84
N ALA A 500 -4.76 -7.52 23.61
CA ALA A 500 -4.90 -7.81 25.03
C ALA A 500 -5.68 -9.11 25.24
N ILE A 501 -5.17 -10.01 26.08
CA ILE A 501 -5.84 -11.25 26.43
C ILE A 501 -7.00 -10.92 27.37
N LEU A 502 -8.24 -11.10 26.89
CA LEU A 502 -9.45 -10.91 27.68
C LEU A 502 -9.78 -12.18 28.49
N TYR A 503 -9.53 -13.34 27.92
CA TYR A 503 -9.76 -14.63 28.55
C TYR A 503 -8.69 -15.63 28.11
N GLU A 504 -8.23 -16.44 29.05
CA GLU A 504 -7.36 -17.58 28.81
C GLU A 504 -7.77 -18.74 29.73
N ALA A 505 -7.99 -19.91 29.16
CA ALA A 505 -8.32 -21.10 29.93
C ALA A 505 -7.10 -21.55 30.74
N ALA A 506 -7.30 -21.89 32.03
CA ALA A 506 -6.25 -22.44 32.87
C ALA A 506 -5.71 -23.74 32.26
N SER A 507 -4.40 -23.82 32.05
CA SER A 507 -3.75 -25.05 31.61
C SER A 507 -3.70 -26.05 32.75
N ASP A 508 -4.26 -27.24 32.56
CA ASP A 508 -3.98 -28.39 33.43
C ASP A 508 -2.51 -28.80 33.25
N SER A 509 -1.61 -28.23 34.06
CA SER A 509 -0.41 -28.91 34.61
C SER A 509 0.46 -27.99 35.48
N CYS A 510 0.61 -28.43 36.73
CA CYS A 510 1.75 -28.30 37.64
C CYS A 510 2.15 -26.92 38.20
N GLU A 511 1.89 -26.79 39.51
CA GLU A 511 2.43 -25.84 40.46
C GLU A 511 3.97 -25.73 40.41
N ALA A 512 4.47 -24.48 40.34
CA ALA A 512 5.61 -24.01 41.14
C ALA A 512 5.59 -22.47 41.11
N GLY A 513 5.34 -21.88 42.28
CA GLY A 513 5.18 -20.44 42.44
C GLY A 513 6.44 -19.63 42.15
N GLY A 514 6.23 -18.49 41.49
CA GLY A 514 7.14 -17.37 41.41
C GLY A 514 6.33 -16.13 41.10
N GLU A 515 6.09 -15.30 42.13
CA GLU A 515 5.42 -14.00 41.98
C GLU A 515 6.21 -13.11 40.99
N ILE A 516 5.65 -12.88 39.80
CA ILE A 516 6.04 -11.74 38.98
C ILE A 516 5.08 -10.62 39.34
N LYS A 517 5.52 -9.70 40.19
CA LYS A 517 4.82 -8.44 40.44
C LYS A 517 4.77 -7.64 39.15
N THR A 518 3.63 -7.61 38.49
CA THR A 518 3.30 -6.64 37.45
C THR A 518 3.25 -5.26 38.09
N GLN A 519 4.34 -4.50 37.97
CA GLN A 519 4.29 -3.06 38.21
C GLN A 519 3.41 -2.45 37.11
N GLN A 520 2.23 -1.97 37.50
CA GLN A 520 1.52 -0.95 36.73
C GLN A 520 2.48 0.22 36.55
N GLN A 521 2.95 0.45 35.33
CA GLN A 521 3.57 1.73 34.98
C GLN A 521 2.43 2.74 34.79
N ASP A 522 2.32 3.64 35.75
CA ASP A 522 1.48 4.83 35.69
C ASP A 522 1.69 5.56 34.36
N LEU A 523 0.59 5.86 33.67
CA LEU A 523 0.56 6.69 32.48
C LEU A 523 0.95 8.12 32.87
N THR A 524 2.17 8.55 32.55
CA THR A 524 2.55 9.96 32.65
C THR A 524 1.66 10.83 31.74
N PRO A 525 1.17 12.00 32.21
CA PRO A 525 0.38 12.92 31.39
C PRO A 525 1.17 13.37 30.16
N ILE A 526 0.53 13.38 28.98
CA ILE A 526 1.14 13.89 27.74
C ILE A 526 1.34 15.41 27.92
N ARG A 527 2.60 15.86 28.00
CA ARG A 527 2.97 17.27 28.11
C ARG A 527 2.53 18.06 26.86
N PRO A 528 2.15 19.34 27.00
CA PRO A 528 1.85 20.19 25.85
C PRO A 528 3.10 20.32 24.97
N VAL A 529 2.92 20.19 23.66
CA VAL A 529 4.04 20.17 22.72
C VAL A 529 4.56 21.60 22.50
N PRO A 530 5.84 21.89 22.78
CA PRO A 530 6.43 23.17 22.42
C PRO A 530 6.39 23.41 20.91
N THR A 531 6.05 24.64 20.52
CA THR A 531 6.06 25.06 19.12
C THR A 531 7.39 25.74 18.79
N PRO A 532 8.11 25.30 17.75
CA PRO A 532 9.31 26.00 17.29
C PRO A 532 9.04 27.45 16.91
N PRO A 533 10.00 28.38 17.11
CA PRO A 533 9.91 29.73 16.58
C PRO A 533 9.74 29.72 15.05
N SER A 534 8.76 30.46 14.52
CA SER A 534 8.39 30.40 13.10
C SER A 534 9.51 30.83 12.14
N ASP A 535 10.42 31.69 12.60
CA ASP A 535 11.61 32.13 11.87
C ASP A 535 12.70 31.04 11.81
N LEU A 536 12.79 30.21 12.84
CA LEU A 536 13.71 29.07 12.94
C LEU A 536 13.06 27.74 12.54
N PHE A 537 11.82 27.77 12.04
CA PHE A 537 11.09 26.63 11.49
C PHE A 537 10.16 27.06 10.33
N PRO A 538 10.72 27.64 9.25
CA PRO A 538 9.94 28.28 8.20
C PRO A 538 9.11 27.29 7.38
N GLU A 539 7.99 27.76 6.85
CA GLU A 539 7.27 27.09 5.76
C GLU A 539 8.08 27.19 4.47
N MET A 540 8.20 26.08 3.71
CA MET A 540 9.06 26.03 2.51
C MET A 540 8.73 27.13 1.49
N LYS A 541 7.44 27.46 1.32
CA LYS A 541 6.96 28.53 0.41
C LYS A 541 7.45 29.94 0.77
N ASN A 542 7.87 30.16 2.02
CA ASN A 542 8.32 31.48 2.49
C ASN A 542 9.82 31.70 2.25
N LEU A 543 10.58 30.65 1.96
CA LEU A 543 12.00 30.74 1.67
C LEU A 543 12.23 31.20 0.24
N LYS A 544 13.21 32.09 0.06
CA LYS A 544 13.61 32.60 -1.25
C LYS A 544 15.01 32.11 -1.56
N PHE A 545 15.13 31.41 -2.67
CA PHE A 545 16.40 30.84 -3.13
C PHE A 545 16.94 31.59 -4.35
N ASP A 546 18.22 31.37 -4.60
CA ASP A 546 18.92 31.73 -5.82
C ASP A 546 19.47 30.45 -6.46
N SER A 547 19.36 30.32 -7.77
CA SER A 547 19.80 29.13 -8.53
C SER A 547 21.20 29.25 -9.11
N ASP A 548 21.83 30.42 -8.98
CA ASP A 548 23.13 30.72 -9.57
C ASP A 548 24.28 30.27 -8.67
N TYR A 549 24.68 29.00 -8.75
CA TYR A 549 25.92 28.49 -8.14
C TYR A 549 26.94 28.06 -9.20
N THR A 550 28.22 28.15 -8.86
CA THR A 550 29.33 27.68 -9.69
C THR A 550 30.14 26.63 -8.94
N ASP A 551 30.81 25.73 -9.65
CA ASP A 551 31.67 24.70 -9.03
C ASP A 551 32.74 25.32 -8.12
N ASP A 552 33.29 26.48 -8.52
CA ASP A 552 34.25 27.23 -7.71
C ASP A 552 33.69 27.75 -6.38
N LEU A 553 32.39 28.03 -6.31
CA LEU A 553 31.74 28.53 -5.10
C LEU A 553 31.55 27.44 -4.05
N VAL A 554 31.48 26.17 -4.49
CA VAL A 554 31.06 25.04 -3.66
C VAL A 554 32.17 24.02 -3.41
N LYS A 555 33.33 24.16 -4.10
CA LYS A 555 34.47 23.23 -4.01
C LYS A 555 35.10 23.09 -2.62
N ASP A 556 34.94 24.10 -1.75
CA ASP A 556 35.56 24.16 -0.42
C ASP A 556 34.56 23.89 0.72
N ILE A 557 33.41 23.29 0.42
CA ILE A 557 32.38 23.00 1.42
C ILE A 557 32.62 21.60 2.04
N ASP A 558 33.15 21.59 3.25
CA ASP A 558 33.53 20.36 3.96
C ASP A 558 32.34 19.63 4.63
N PHE A 559 31.18 20.29 4.80
CA PHE A 559 30.04 19.77 5.56
C PHE A 559 28.80 19.50 4.70
N LEU A 560 28.23 18.31 4.89
CA LEU A 560 26.93 17.91 4.36
C LEU A 560 25.96 17.59 5.49
N LEU A 561 24.83 18.29 5.54
CA LEU A 561 23.70 17.97 6.41
C LEU A 561 22.67 17.16 5.61
N MET A 562 22.40 15.92 6.03
CA MET A 562 21.40 15.06 5.41
C MET A 562 20.14 14.99 6.26
N THR A 563 19.00 15.26 5.64
CA THR A 563 17.65 15.12 6.21
C THR A 563 16.86 14.08 5.41
N ALA A 564 15.82 13.49 5.99
CA ALA A 564 14.97 12.49 5.32
C ALA A 564 13.56 12.99 5.00
N THR A 565 13.02 13.92 5.78
CA THR A 565 11.66 14.42 5.61
C THR A 565 11.62 15.93 5.40
N GLU A 566 10.50 16.45 4.89
CA GLU A 566 10.30 17.90 4.79
C GLU A 566 10.31 18.59 6.17
N ILE A 567 9.81 17.92 7.21
CA ILE A 567 9.85 18.43 8.59
C ILE A 567 11.30 18.62 9.04
N GLU A 568 12.14 17.60 8.81
CA GLU A 568 13.57 17.65 9.13
C GLU A 568 14.31 18.73 8.33
N LEU A 569 14.01 18.84 7.03
CA LEU A 569 14.56 19.87 6.17
C LEU A 569 14.19 21.27 6.66
N ARG A 570 12.94 21.51 7.07
CA ARG A 570 12.49 22.80 7.62
C ARG A 570 13.26 23.18 8.89
N GLY A 571 13.48 22.22 9.79
CA GLY A 571 14.27 22.43 11.00
C GLY A 571 15.69 22.92 10.68
N VAL A 572 16.34 22.32 9.69
CA VAL A 572 17.67 22.74 9.23
C VAL A 572 17.61 24.09 8.49
N LEU A 573 16.69 24.27 7.55
CA LEU A 573 16.63 25.52 6.76
C LEU A 573 16.32 26.75 7.61
N GLY A 574 15.68 26.60 8.78
CA GLY A 574 15.47 27.71 9.73
C GLY A 574 16.76 28.33 10.26
N TYR A 575 17.87 27.59 10.27
CA TYR A 575 19.18 28.07 10.70
C TYR A 575 20.14 28.40 9.54
N LEU A 576 19.78 28.05 8.31
CA LEU A 576 20.64 28.23 7.15
C LEU A 576 20.60 29.69 6.68
N LYS A 577 21.75 30.34 6.65
CA LYS A 577 21.92 31.72 6.18
C LYS A 577 22.56 31.75 4.79
N PRO A 578 22.41 32.85 4.02
CA PRO A 578 23.18 33.03 2.77
C PRO A 578 24.70 32.92 2.99
N LEU A 579 25.43 32.54 1.93
CA LEU A 579 26.89 32.59 1.92
C LEU A 579 27.40 34.05 1.99
N ASP A 580 28.66 34.24 2.39
CA ASP A 580 29.27 35.58 2.46
C ASP A 580 29.20 36.28 1.09
N GLY A 581 28.78 37.54 1.09
CA GLY A 581 28.60 38.32 -0.14
C GLY A 581 27.33 37.99 -0.93
N ARG A 582 26.46 37.10 -0.44
CA ARG A 582 25.15 36.81 -1.04
C ARG A 582 23.99 37.21 -0.14
N ASN A 583 22.85 37.49 -0.78
CA ASN A 583 21.62 37.91 -0.12
C ASN A 583 20.59 36.77 0.04
N LYS A 584 20.84 35.61 -0.58
CA LYS A 584 19.92 34.46 -0.59
C LYS A 584 20.69 33.14 -0.43
N ILE A 585 20.00 32.15 0.11
CA ILE A 585 20.44 30.75 0.14
C ILE A 585 20.42 30.23 -1.30
N LEU A 586 21.40 29.40 -1.67
CA LEU A 586 21.40 28.79 -2.99
C LEU A 586 20.59 27.51 -2.98
N GLN A 587 19.93 27.24 -4.10
CA GLN A 587 19.20 26.01 -4.31
C GLN A 587 19.56 25.44 -5.69
N ALA A 588 19.90 24.17 -5.72
CA ALA A 588 20.28 23.48 -6.95
C ALA A 588 19.60 22.11 -7.03
N PHE A 589 19.16 21.74 -8.24
CA PHE A 589 18.68 20.39 -8.49
C PHE A 589 19.82 19.55 -9.05
N VAL A 590 20.25 18.55 -8.28
CA VAL A 590 21.51 17.85 -8.52
C VAL A 590 21.26 16.48 -9.16
N HIS A 591 21.90 16.25 -10.32
CA HIS A 591 21.88 14.98 -11.07
C HIS A 591 20.46 14.41 -11.28
N GLU A 592 19.51 15.30 -11.54
CA GLU A 592 18.09 14.96 -11.74
C GLU A 592 17.49 14.14 -10.58
N CYS A 593 18.01 14.30 -9.37
CA CYS A 593 17.71 13.40 -8.25
C CYS A 593 17.12 14.08 -7.02
N THR A 594 17.75 15.14 -6.52
CA THR A 594 17.28 15.83 -5.31
C THR A 594 17.64 17.31 -5.36
N TRP A 595 16.87 18.10 -4.62
CA TRP A 595 17.22 19.48 -4.32
C TRP A 595 18.25 19.54 -3.20
N VAL A 596 19.30 20.31 -3.42
CA VAL A 596 20.27 20.69 -2.38
C VAL A 596 20.18 22.18 -2.11
N TYR A 597 20.49 22.55 -0.87
CA TYR A 597 20.51 23.92 -0.40
C TYR A 597 21.90 24.26 0.12
N ILE A 598 22.41 25.43 -0.22
CA ILE A 598 23.78 25.82 0.09
C ILE A 598 23.78 27.17 0.79
N GLY A 599 24.44 27.23 1.94
CA GLY A 599 24.47 28.41 2.80
C GLY A 599 25.43 28.25 3.96
N LYS A 600 25.37 29.19 4.89
CA LYS A 600 26.08 29.12 6.18
C LYS A 600 25.20 28.54 7.25
N TYR A 601 25.71 27.52 7.94
CA TYR A 601 25.11 26.97 9.14
C TYR A 601 26.05 27.27 10.30
N GLY A 602 25.68 28.20 11.17
CA GLY A 602 26.64 28.81 12.09
C GLY A 602 27.74 29.54 11.31
N LYS A 603 29.00 29.16 11.55
CA LYS A 603 30.17 29.78 10.91
C LYS A 603 30.67 29.05 9.66
N GLN A 604 30.17 27.84 9.39
CA GLN A 604 30.64 27.00 8.30
C GLN A 604 29.70 27.09 7.10
N SER A 605 30.27 27.04 5.89
CA SER A 605 29.50 26.77 4.68
C SER A 605 29.10 25.30 4.69
N VAL A 606 27.85 25.01 4.33
CA VAL A 606 27.30 23.64 4.29
C VAL A 606 26.49 23.42 3.03
N VAL A 607 26.41 22.16 2.62
CA VAL A 607 25.38 21.67 1.71
C VAL A 607 24.32 20.94 2.54
N VAL A 608 23.05 21.18 2.26
CA VAL A 608 21.92 20.48 2.89
C VAL A 608 21.20 19.67 1.83
N GLY A 609 21.07 18.36 2.05
CA GLY A 609 20.35 17.43 1.18
C GLY A 609 19.14 16.84 1.88
N LYS A 610 18.15 16.41 1.08
CA LYS A 610 17.01 15.61 1.52
C LYS A 610 17.05 14.26 0.81
N SER A 611 17.10 13.15 1.57
CA SER A 611 17.23 11.80 1.03
C SER A 611 15.97 11.24 0.39
N ALA A 612 14.78 11.78 0.72
CA ALA A 612 13.51 11.31 0.18
C ALA A 612 12.58 12.48 -0.18
N ASP A 613 11.94 12.42 -1.36
CA ASP A 613 10.95 13.42 -1.78
C ASP A 613 9.53 13.11 -1.33
N SER A 614 9.26 11.84 -1.03
CA SER A 614 7.97 11.36 -0.53
C SER A 614 8.15 10.32 0.58
N LYS A 615 7.07 10.02 1.31
CA LYS A 615 7.09 8.99 2.36
C LYS A 615 7.49 7.60 1.83
N GLY A 616 7.16 7.30 0.56
CA GLY A 616 7.47 6.01 -0.08
C GLY A 616 8.95 5.84 -0.47
N GLN A 617 9.75 6.90 -0.40
CA GLN A 617 11.19 6.91 -0.66
C GLN A 617 12.02 6.99 0.63
N GLN A 618 11.38 6.91 1.81
CA GLN A 618 12.11 6.91 3.10
C GLN A 618 12.80 5.56 3.33
N GLY A 619 13.92 5.57 4.05
CA GLY A 619 14.73 4.39 4.31
C GLY A 619 16.07 4.34 3.56
N GLY A 620 16.76 3.21 3.69
CA GLY A 620 18.18 3.10 3.35
C GLY A 620 18.52 3.24 1.86
N PHE A 621 17.68 2.77 0.93
CA PHE A 621 18.04 2.74 -0.49
C PHE A 621 18.18 4.15 -1.09
N ASP A 622 17.16 5.00 -0.93
CA ASP A 622 17.18 6.37 -1.42
C ASP A 622 18.20 7.21 -0.64
N ALA A 623 18.32 7.01 0.69
CA ALA A 623 19.35 7.65 1.50
C ALA A 623 20.77 7.37 0.99
N PHE A 624 21.08 6.11 0.63
CA PHE A 624 22.35 5.77 0.03
C PHE A 624 22.53 6.44 -1.35
N ALA A 625 21.55 6.29 -2.24
CA ALA A 625 21.64 6.78 -3.62
C ALA A 625 21.79 8.31 -3.69
N VAL A 626 21.00 9.04 -2.92
CA VAL A 626 21.02 10.51 -2.87
C VAL A 626 22.32 11.00 -2.25
N THR A 627 22.72 10.46 -1.10
CA THR A 627 23.97 10.86 -0.43
C THR A 627 25.15 10.66 -1.37
N ASN A 628 25.24 9.51 -2.06
CA ASN A 628 26.31 9.24 -3.01
C ASN A 628 26.33 10.22 -4.20
N LYS A 629 25.18 10.67 -4.69
CA LYS A 629 25.13 11.67 -5.77
C LYS A 629 25.63 13.03 -5.30
N ILE A 630 25.20 13.49 -4.11
CA ILE A 630 25.67 14.75 -3.52
C ILE A 630 27.18 14.68 -3.28
N MET A 631 27.67 13.58 -2.72
CA MET A 631 29.09 13.40 -2.43
C MET A 631 29.99 13.43 -3.66
N LYS A 632 29.52 12.94 -4.82
CA LYS A 632 30.29 12.99 -6.07
C LYS A 632 30.57 14.41 -6.56
N ILE A 633 29.70 15.36 -6.22
CA ILE A 633 29.79 16.76 -6.65
C ILE A 633 30.52 17.59 -5.61
N PHE A 634 30.01 17.58 -4.38
CA PHE A 634 30.47 18.50 -3.34
C PHE A 634 31.66 17.95 -2.56
N LYS A 635 31.90 16.62 -2.60
CA LYS A 635 33.00 15.93 -1.91
C LYS A 635 33.18 16.39 -0.45
N PRO A 636 32.10 16.46 0.36
CA PRO A 636 32.20 16.88 1.74
C PRO A 636 33.06 15.89 2.54
N LYS A 637 33.80 16.40 3.53
CA LYS A 637 34.60 15.58 4.45
C LYS A 637 33.77 15.03 5.61
N TYR A 638 32.69 15.72 5.96
CA TYR A 638 31.86 15.46 7.12
C TYR A 638 30.38 15.38 6.73
N ILE A 639 29.71 14.30 7.11
CA ILE A 639 28.27 14.10 6.90
C ILE A 639 27.56 14.01 8.24
N ILE A 640 26.53 14.83 8.43
CA ILE A 640 25.70 14.85 9.63
C ILE A 640 24.28 14.49 9.20
N ALA A 641 23.82 13.30 9.56
CA ALA A 641 22.43 12.90 9.39
C ALA A 641 21.61 13.52 10.52
N VAL A 642 20.84 14.56 10.21
CA VAL A 642 20.10 15.38 11.17
C VAL A 642 18.60 15.18 11.00
N GLY A 643 17.88 14.99 12.11
CA GLY A 643 16.43 14.85 12.02
C GLY A 643 15.75 14.29 13.27
N ILE A 644 14.78 13.40 13.07
CA ILE A 644 13.98 12.78 14.12
C ILE A 644 14.22 11.27 14.23
N CYS A 645 14.04 10.75 15.44
CA CYS A 645 14.11 9.32 15.78
C CYS A 645 12.97 8.95 16.73
N TYR A 646 12.79 7.65 16.99
CA TYR A 646 11.98 7.17 18.10
C TYR A 646 12.87 6.77 19.27
N GLY A 647 12.40 6.94 20.50
CA GLY A 647 13.12 6.56 21.72
C GLY A 647 12.87 5.08 22.07
N MET A 648 13.89 4.40 22.57
CA MET A 648 13.77 2.99 23.00
C MET A 648 13.05 2.88 24.34
N ASP A 649 13.47 3.68 25.33
CA ASP A 649 12.97 3.65 26.70
C ASP A 649 12.60 5.07 27.20
N PRO A 650 11.31 5.33 27.52
CA PRO A 650 10.87 6.61 28.09
C PRO A 650 11.48 6.96 29.46
N GLN A 651 12.13 6.02 30.13
CA GLN A 651 12.85 6.29 31.38
C GLN A 651 14.28 6.83 31.14
N GLN A 652 14.84 6.63 29.93
CA GLN A 652 16.22 7.02 29.59
C GLN A 652 16.26 8.30 28.77
N VAL A 653 15.33 8.46 27.85
CA VAL A 653 15.23 9.63 26.96
C VAL A 653 13.82 10.21 27.06
N GLN A 654 13.64 11.50 26.75
CA GLN A 654 12.35 12.19 26.69
C GLN A 654 12.03 12.66 25.28
N LEU A 655 10.75 12.93 24.99
CA LEU A 655 10.35 13.55 23.71
C LEU A 655 11.01 14.92 23.57
N GLY A 656 11.69 15.15 22.44
CA GLY A 656 12.44 16.36 22.14
C GLY A 656 13.92 16.33 22.51
N ASP A 657 14.36 15.36 23.33
CA ASP A 657 15.78 15.14 23.64
C ASP A 657 16.56 14.81 22.37
N VAL A 658 17.82 15.26 22.32
CA VAL A 658 18.73 15.05 21.17
C VAL A 658 19.67 13.90 21.48
N ILE A 659 19.72 12.93 20.57
CA ILE A 659 20.63 11.78 20.63
C ILE A 659 21.75 11.98 19.62
N VAL A 660 22.98 11.97 20.09
CA VAL A 660 24.21 11.97 19.29
C VAL A 660 24.73 10.54 19.22
N SER A 661 24.83 9.98 18.02
CA SER A 661 25.24 8.58 17.86
C SER A 661 26.68 8.34 18.31
N GLU A 662 26.90 7.33 19.14
CA GLU A 662 28.23 6.73 19.39
C GLU A 662 28.51 5.59 18.42
N VAL A 663 27.51 4.73 18.22
CA VAL A 663 27.51 3.66 17.23
C VAL A 663 26.16 3.61 16.51
N ILE A 664 26.20 3.28 15.22
CA ILE A 664 24.99 2.92 14.47
C ILE A 664 24.91 1.40 14.34
N TYR A 665 23.83 0.81 14.84
CA TYR A 665 23.50 -0.60 14.59
C TYR A 665 22.73 -0.72 13.28
N ASN A 666 23.35 -1.32 12.26
CA ASN A 666 22.70 -1.63 11.00
C ASN A 666 21.86 -2.91 11.12
N ILE A 667 20.53 -2.74 11.13
CA ILE A 667 19.55 -3.83 11.25
C ILE A 667 18.86 -4.07 9.89
N TYR A 668 19.56 -3.85 8.77
CA TYR A 668 19.03 -4.16 7.43
C TYR A 668 19.12 -5.67 7.08
N ASN A 669 20.07 -6.39 7.68
CA ASN A 669 20.41 -7.79 7.33
C ASN A 669 20.34 -8.78 8.51
N PHE A 670 19.39 -8.60 9.42
CA PHE A 670 19.23 -9.46 10.60
C PHE A 670 18.50 -10.79 10.30
N SER A 671 18.74 -11.79 11.15
CA SER A 671 18.01 -13.05 11.15
C SER A 671 17.00 -13.05 12.31
N LEU A 672 15.75 -13.40 12.00
CA LEU A 672 14.72 -13.70 12.99
C LEU A 672 14.78 -15.20 13.31
N GLN A 673 15.16 -15.55 14.53
CA GLN A 673 15.14 -16.94 15.02
C GLN A 673 14.43 -16.99 16.37
N GLU A 674 13.43 -17.86 16.50
CA GLU A 674 12.73 -18.15 17.77
C GLU A 674 12.38 -16.90 18.61
N GLY A 675 11.89 -15.83 17.96
CA GLY A 675 11.53 -14.60 18.68
C GLY A 675 12.73 -13.81 19.22
N SER A 676 13.92 -13.95 18.63
CA SER A 676 15.09 -13.10 18.87
C SER A 676 15.64 -12.52 17.56
N ILE A 677 16.07 -11.25 17.60
CA ILE A 677 16.84 -10.63 16.52
C ILE A 677 18.31 -10.92 16.77
N LYS A 678 18.96 -11.62 15.83
CA LYS A 678 20.42 -11.79 15.84
C LYS A 678 21.02 -11.23 14.56
N SER A 679 22.10 -10.47 14.70
CA SER A 679 22.94 -10.09 13.57
C SER A 679 23.55 -11.35 12.94
N ARG A 680 23.66 -11.39 11.61
CA ARG A 680 24.34 -12.50 10.93
C ARG A 680 25.82 -12.51 11.32
N LYS A 681 26.34 -13.70 11.65
CA LYS A 681 27.61 -13.94 12.36
C LYS A 681 28.91 -13.34 11.78
N ASN A 682 28.90 -12.60 10.67
CA ASN A 682 30.10 -12.10 9.99
C ASN A 682 30.01 -10.63 9.51
N GLU A 683 28.95 -9.89 9.84
CA GLU A 683 28.87 -8.45 9.58
C GLU A 683 29.04 -7.72 10.91
N HIS A 684 29.99 -6.78 11.03
CA HIS A 684 30.01 -5.85 12.16
C HIS A 684 28.73 -5.00 12.03
N PRO A 685 27.68 -5.23 12.85
CA PRO A 685 26.46 -4.43 12.72
C PRO A 685 26.71 -3.00 13.21
N GLN A 686 27.80 -2.79 13.94
CA GLN A 686 28.22 -1.54 14.54
C GLN A 686 29.08 -0.73 13.56
N LEU A 687 28.55 0.41 13.15
CA LEU A 687 29.28 1.39 12.35
C LEU A 687 29.77 2.50 13.30
N PRO A 688 31.07 2.55 13.63
CA PRO A 688 31.58 3.57 14.53
C PRO A 688 31.53 4.94 13.87
N VAL A 689 31.20 5.97 14.66
CA VAL A 689 31.18 7.35 14.19
C VAL A 689 32.58 7.90 13.92
N GLY A 690 32.64 8.94 13.07
CA GLY A 690 33.87 9.69 12.85
C GLY A 690 34.40 10.33 14.13
N ARG A 691 35.68 10.12 14.45
CA ARG A 691 36.29 10.61 15.71
C ARG A 691 36.25 12.13 15.82
N SER A 692 36.47 12.83 14.70
CA SER A 692 36.48 14.30 14.66
C SER A 692 35.07 14.84 14.90
N LEU A 693 34.06 14.23 14.26
CA LEU A 693 32.66 14.59 14.48
C LEU A 693 32.19 14.27 15.89
N PHE A 694 32.53 13.10 16.43
CA PHE A 694 32.15 12.75 17.79
C PHE A 694 32.76 13.71 18.81
N SER A 695 34.06 14.02 18.69
CA SER A 695 34.69 15.02 19.57
C SER A 695 34.03 16.39 19.51
N LEU A 696 33.46 16.77 18.36
CA LEU A 696 32.73 18.03 18.18
C LEU A 696 31.33 17.99 18.83
N PHE A 697 30.60 16.90 18.63
CA PHE A 697 29.19 16.81 19.00
C PHE A 697 28.92 16.12 20.33
N ALA A 698 29.89 15.45 20.96
CA ALA A 698 29.69 14.81 22.26
C ALA A 698 29.65 15.80 23.43
N ASN A 699 30.31 16.96 23.31
CA ASN A 699 30.37 17.94 24.38
C ASN A 699 29.20 18.94 24.33
N SER A 700 28.10 18.59 24.98
CA SER A 700 26.91 19.44 25.09
C SER A 700 27.02 20.60 26.08
N TYR A 701 28.18 20.82 26.71
CA TYR A 701 28.35 21.85 27.73
C TYR A 701 27.93 23.25 27.22
N GLY A 702 27.11 23.92 28.04
CA GLY A 702 26.57 25.25 27.77
C GLY A 702 25.45 25.29 26.70
N PHE A 703 25.04 24.16 26.15
CA PHE A 703 23.84 24.11 25.31
C PHE A 703 22.61 24.30 26.21
N GLU A 704 21.74 25.23 25.84
CA GLU A 704 20.50 25.47 26.56
C GLU A 704 19.34 25.61 25.57
N MET A 705 18.37 24.72 25.71
CA MET A 705 17.09 24.76 25.02
C MET A 705 16.03 24.21 25.97
N LYS A 706 14.82 24.77 25.96
CA LYS A 706 13.74 24.38 26.88
C LYS A 706 12.57 23.76 26.13
N HIS A 707 11.81 22.91 26.83
CA HIS A 707 10.57 22.32 26.35
C HIS A 707 9.36 23.28 26.34
N SER A 708 9.53 24.55 26.70
CA SER A 708 8.57 25.63 26.43
C SER A 708 9.22 26.99 26.72
N SER A 709 8.49 28.08 26.49
CA SER A 709 8.88 29.43 26.92
C SER A 709 8.73 29.66 28.43
N ASP A 710 8.22 28.69 29.19
CA ASP A 710 8.00 28.85 30.63
C ASP A 710 9.35 28.91 31.36
N GLU A 711 9.43 29.76 32.39
CA GLU A 711 10.66 29.97 33.15
C GLU A 711 11.17 28.66 33.78
N ASN A 712 10.25 27.80 34.22
CA ASN A 712 10.51 26.51 34.86
C ASN A 712 10.46 25.32 33.90
N ALA A 713 10.39 25.54 32.59
CA ALA A 713 10.36 24.44 31.63
C ALA A 713 11.64 23.59 31.71
N GLU A 714 11.47 22.27 31.63
CA GLU A 714 12.58 21.33 31.56
C GLU A 714 13.46 21.63 30.36
N LYS A 715 14.76 21.37 30.51
CA LYS A 715 15.74 21.53 29.43
C LYS A 715 15.70 20.32 28.51
N VAL A 716 15.93 20.56 27.23
CA VAL A 716 16.20 19.52 26.25
C VAL A 716 17.56 18.92 26.60
N GLU A 717 17.59 17.63 26.88
CA GLU A 717 18.84 16.94 27.16
C GLU A 717 19.51 16.49 25.85
N VAL A 718 20.84 16.51 25.86
CA VAL A 718 21.65 15.99 24.75
C VAL A 718 22.45 14.81 25.26
N GLN A 719 22.12 13.63 24.75
CA GLN A 719 22.72 12.37 25.18
C GLN A 719 23.55 11.74 24.07
N CYS A 720 24.71 11.19 24.43
CA CYS A 720 25.48 10.33 23.54
C CYS A 720 25.06 8.88 23.76
N GLY A 721 24.80 8.14 22.69
CA GLY A 721 24.52 6.71 22.78
C GLY A 721 24.21 6.06 21.44
N ASP A 722 23.90 4.78 21.49
CA ASP A 722 23.77 3.97 20.28
C ASP A 722 22.40 4.15 19.61
N ILE A 723 22.38 4.10 18.27
CA ILE A 723 21.16 4.24 17.47
C ILE A 723 20.98 3.03 16.55
N ALA A 724 19.79 2.43 16.57
CA ALA A 724 19.39 1.36 15.66
C ALA A 724 18.87 1.93 14.33
N SER A 725 19.40 1.45 13.20
CA SER A 725 18.95 1.81 11.85
C SER A 725 18.24 0.62 11.21
N PHE A 726 16.95 0.77 10.89
CA PHE A 726 16.11 -0.29 10.32
C PHE A 726 15.26 0.28 9.16
N PRO A 727 15.13 -0.40 8.01
CA PRO A 727 14.66 0.21 6.76
C PRO A 727 13.13 0.28 6.69
N GLY A 728 12.45 0.17 7.83
CA GLY A 728 11.00 0.18 7.95
C GLY A 728 10.53 1.04 9.10
N LYS A 729 9.33 1.61 8.95
CA LYS A 729 8.70 2.39 10.02
C LYS A 729 8.20 1.44 11.12
N ILE A 730 8.83 1.48 12.28
CA ILE A 730 8.40 0.67 13.44
C ILE A 730 7.25 1.38 14.15
N ASN A 731 6.13 0.71 14.36
CA ASN A 731 5.01 1.17 15.19
C ASN A 731 4.36 -0.04 15.87
N ASP A 732 5.19 -0.89 16.45
CA ASP A 732 4.78 -2.16 17.06
C ASP A 732 5.66 -2.36 18.30
N LEU A 733 5.05 -2.34 19.48
CA LEU A 733 5.76 -2.46 20.75
C LEU A 733 6.52 -3.79 20.88
N LYS A 734 5.98 -4.89 20.34
CA LYS A 734 6.63 -6.21 20.40
C LYS A 734 7.88 -6.22 19.53
N PHE A 735 7.80 -5.67 18.31
CA PHE A 735 8.95 -5.57 17.41
C PHE A 735 10.00 -4.57 17.95
N LYS A 736 9.59 -3.47 18.57
CA LYS A 736 10.52 -2.56 19.26
C LYS A 736 11.24 -3.26 20.41
N ASN A 737 10.52 -4.00 21.25
CA ASN A 737 11.13 -4.77 22.34
C ASN A 737 12.09 -5.83 21.79
N LEU A 738 11.73 -6.48 20.70
CA LEU A 738 12.59 -7.44 20.01
C LEU A 738 13.88 -6.80 19.47
N LEU A 739 13.79 -5.58 18.93
CA LEU A 739 14.96 -4.80 18.53
C LEU A 739 15.82 -4.45 19.74
N ARG A 740 15.22 -3.93 20.81
CA ARG A 740 15.92 -3.62 22.06
C ARG A 740 16.64 -4.85 22.60
N ASP A 741 16.03 -6.02 22.60
CA ASP A 741 16.67 -7.25 23.06
C ASP A 741 17.87 -7.65 22.18
N GLY A 742 17.83 -7.34 20.88
CA GLY A 742 18.93 -7.55 19.94
C GLY A 742 20.03 -6.48 19.98
N CYS A 743 19.72 -5.28 20.48
CA CYS A 743 20.66 -4.15 20.63
C CYS A 743 20.35 -3.36 21.93
N PRO A 744 20.64 -3.94 23.11
CA PRO A 744 20.16 -3.46 24.41
C PRO A 744 20.68 -2.07 24.80
N ASP A 745 21.81 -1.66 24.23
CA ASP A 745 22.46 -0.38 24.53
C ASP A 745 21.92 0.79 23.67
N THR A 746 20.96 0.53 22.76
CA THR A 746 20.42 1.57 21.89
C THR A 746 19.46 2.49 22.65
N LEU A 747 19.69 3.81 22.52
CA LEU A 747 18.80 4.84 23.10
C LEU A 747 17.65 5.18 22.16
N ALA A 748 17.86 5.03 20.85
CA ALA A 748 16.92 5.42 19.83
C ALA A 748 16.99 4.55 18.57
N GLY A 749 16.02 4.71 17.67
CA GLY A 749 16.11 4.16 16.33
C GLY A 749 15.54 5.05 15.22
N GLU A 750 15.99 4.78 14.00
CA GLU A 750 15.76 5.57 12.79
C GLU A 750 15.87 4.71 11.51
N MET A 751 15.79 5.32 10.32
CA MET A 751 15.62 4.59 9.05
C MET A 751 16.73 4.79 8.01
N GLU A 752 17.60 5.81 8.12
CA GLU A 752 18.52 6.23 7.04
C GLU A 752 20.02 6.12 7.39
N GLY A 753 20.36 6.17 8.68
CA GLY A 753 21.72 6.34 9.19
C GLY A 753 22.71 5.30 8.67
N ALA A 754 22.36 4.01 8.69
CA ALA A 754 23.25 2.95 8.20
C ALA A 754 23.60 3.11 6.71
N ALA A 755 22.65 3.54 5.89
CA ALA A 755 22.87 3.82 4.47
C ALA A 755 23.71 5.07 4.22
N ILE A 756 23.52 6.12 5.02
CA ILE A 756 24.35 7.35 4.95
C ILE A 756 25.80 7.02 5.32
N PHE A 757 26.02 6.21 6.37
CA PHE A 757 27.35 5.74 6.75
C PHE A 757 28.00 4.90 5.65
N LYS A 758 27.22 4.06 4.98
CA LYS A 758 27.70 3.28 3.83
C LYS A 758 28.17 4.19 2.69
N ALA A 759 27.42 5.23 2.35
CA ALA A 759 27.83 6.22 1.34
C ALA A 759 29.08 7.01 1.78
N ALA A 760 29.14 7.43 3.05
CA ALA A 760 30.29 8.13 3.62
C ALA A 760 31.58 7.31 3.49
N ALA A 761 31.51 6.02 3.83
CA ALA A 761 32.64 5.09 3.75
C ALA A 761 33.19 4.93 2.33
N GLU A 762 32.32 4.92 1.30
CA GLU A 762 32.73 4.78 -0.10
C GLU A 762 33.61 5.94 -0.61
N GLN A 763 33.49 7.13 0.00
CA GLN A 763 34.29 8.31 -0.36
C GLN A 763 35.20 8.79 0.77
N LYS A 764 35.39 7.97 1.82
CA LYS A 764 36.27 8.27 2.97
C LYS A 764 35.88 9.55 3.73
N ALA A 765 34.58 9.85 3.81
CA ALA A 765 34.05 10.91 4.67
C ALA A 765 33.73 10.38 6.07
N GLU A 766 33.86 11.22 7.09
CA GLU A 766 33.35 10.94 8.43
C GLU A 766 31.84 11.18 8.47
N ALA A 767 31.10 10.33 9.20
CA ALA A 767 29.66 10.49 9.39
C ALA A 767 29.25 10.42 10.88
N ILE A 768 28.15 11.09 11.21
CA ILE A 768 27.48 11.05 12.52
C ILE A 768 25.96 11.19 12.34
N VAL A 769 25.17 10.56 13.20
CA VAL A 769 23.71 10.74 13.28
C VAL A 769 23.38 11.57 14.52
N ILE A 770 22.59 12.64 14.33
CA ILE A 770 22.13 13.51 15.41
C ILE A 770 20.63 13.71 15.23
N LYS A 771 19.83 13.00 16.03
CA LYS A 771 18.38 12.98 15.88
C LYS A 771 17.70 13.22 17.22
N ALA A 772 16.54 13.87 17.20
CA ALA A 772 15.76 14.07 18.42
C ALA A 772 14.53 13.16 18.47
N VAL A 773 14.15 12.79 19.69
CA VAL A 773 13.06 11.83 19.93
C VAL A 773 11.71 12.48 19.64
N ALA A 774 11.01 11.97 18.63
CA ALA A 774 9.69 12.48 18.23
C ALA A 774 8.54 11.56 18.65
N ASP A 775 8.82 10.30 18.97
CA ASP A 775 7.83 9.30 19.39
C ASP A 775 8.50 8.08 20.06
N TRP A 776 7.70 7.06 20.42
CA TRP A 776 8.15 5.85 21.12
C TRP A 776 8.06 4.55 20.32
N ALA A 777 7.62 4.60 19.06
CA ALA A 777 7.43 3.41 18.20
C ALA A 777 6.69 2.23 18.86
N ASP A 778 5.73 2.52 19.74
CA ASP A 778 5.03 1.59 20.63
C ASP A 778 3.64 1.18 20.13
N GLY A 779 3.27 1.54 18.89
CA GLY A 779 1.91 1.40 18.37
C GLY A 779 1.12 2.71 18.41
N ASN A 780 1.55 3.70 19.20
CA ASN A 780 0.84 4.96 19.42
C ASN A 780 1.48 6.18 18.71
N LYS A 781 2.28 5.98 17.65
CA LYS A 781 3.00 7.08 16.96
C LYS A 781 2.13 8.30 16.60
N ASP A 782 0.84 8.11 16.31
CA ASP A 782 -0.06 9.22 15.97
C ASP A 782 -0.36 10.16 17.15
N LYS A 783 -0.31 9.68 18.40
CA LYS A 783 -0.46 10.52 19.60
C LYS A 783 0.67 11.55 19.73
N PHE A 784 1.82 11.25 19.16
CA PHE A 784 3.03 12.07 19.24
C PHE A 784 3.33 12.84 17.95
N ARG A 785 2.38 12.89 17.00
CA ARG A 785 2.59 13.52 15.69
C ARG A 785 3.04 14.99 15.80
N SER A 786 2.52 15.73 16.76
CA SER A 786 2.85 17.14 17.02
C SER A 786 4.31 17.34 17.46
N TRP A 787 4.96 16.33 18.07
CA TRP A 787 6.34 16.43 18.55
C TRP A 787 7.39 16.46 17.44
N LYS A 788 7.04 16.08 16.21
CA LYS A 788 7.99 15.99 15.10
C LYS A 788 8.65 17.32 14.76
N ASP A 789 7.87 18.41 14.76
CA ASP A 789 8.36 19.74 14.44
C ASP A 789 9.35 20.21 15.52
N PHE A 790 8.99 20.03 16.79
CA PHE A 790 9.87 20.36 17.92
C PHE A 790 11.14 19.52 17.93
N ALA A 791 11.03 18.19 17.82
CA ALA A 791 12.19 17.31 17.78
C ALA A 791 13.12 17.68 16.61
N SER A 792 12.57 17.90 15.42
CA SER A 792 13.36 18.36 14.28
C SER A 792 14.08 19.68 14.56
N HIS A 793 13.39 20.63 15.18
CA HIS A 793 13.98 21.90 15.56
C HIS A 793 15.08 21.71 16.63
N SER A 794 14.88 20.87 17.64
CA SER A 794 15.89 20.56 18.68
C SER A 794 17.18 20.00 18.09
N ALA A 795 17.07 18.99 17.22
CA ALA A 795 18.24 18.41 16.56
C ALA A 795 18.98 19.45 15.71
N ALA A 796 18.26 20.22 14.89
CA ALA A 796 18.85 21.29 14.08
C ALA A 796 19.52 22.38 14.92
N THR A 797 18.90 22.78 16.03
CA THR A 797 19.41 23.78 16.97
C THR A 797 20.74 23.33 17.60
N TYR A 798 20.82 22.06 18.04
CA TYR A 798 22.04 21.50 18.60
C TYR A 798 23.17 21.43 17.57
N VAL A 799 22.86 20.96 16.35
CA VAL A 799 23.86 20.92 15.27
C VAL A 799 24.37 22.34 14.97
N HIS A 800 23.48 23.33 14.93
CA HIS A 800 23.83 24.71 14.65
C HIS A 800 24.73 25.28 15.75
N TYR A 801 24.37 25.04 17.01
CA TYR A 801 25.13 25.46 18.18
C TYR A 801 26.59 24.99 18.12
N GLN A 802 26.82 23.71 17.82
CA GLN A 802 28.19 23.17 17.75
C GLN A 802 28.96 23.66 16.53
N ILE A 803 28.34 23.68 15.34
CA ILE A 803 28.99 24.18 14.12
C ILE A 803 29.34 25.68 14.26
N ASN A 804 28.55 26.47 14.99
CA ASN A 804 28.82 27.88 15.24
C ASN A 804 30.06 28.14 16.14
N LYS A 805 30.47 27.15 16.93
CA LYS A 805 31.71 27.22 17.73
C LYS A 805 32.96 26.89 16.93
N LEU A 806 32.82 26.23 15.78
CA LEU A 806 33.97 25.91 14.93
C LEU A 806 34.64 27.19 14.43
N HIS A 807 35.91 27.36 14.80
CA HIS A 807 36.79 28.30 14.10
C HIS A 807 37.19 27.69 12.75
N ALA A 808 37.41 28.53 11.73
CA ALA A 808 37.67 28.11 10.35
C ALA A 808 38.86 27.14 10.16
N THR A 809 39.69 26.94 11.19
CA THR A 809 40.90 26.10 11.19
C THR A 809 40.82 24.85 12.09
N ALA A 810 39.76 24.62 12.86
CA ALA A 810 39.78 23.66 13.98
C ALA A 810 39.71 22.17 13.61
N LEU A 811 39.28 21.82 12.40
CA LEU A 811 39.14 20.42 11.95
C LEU A 811 40.19 19.99 10.91
N LYS A 812 41.10 20.89 10.48
CA LYS A 812 42.11 20.61 9.45
C LYS A 812 43.39 19.92 9.99
N SER A 813 43.46 19.57 11.27
CA SER A 813 44.70 19.11 11.92
C SER A 813 44.79 17.62 12.23
N ALA A 814 44.03 16.78 11.52
CA ALA A 814 44.10 15.32 11.62
C ALA A 814 44.20 14.68 10.23
N GLU A 815 45.20 15.09 9.44
CA GLU A 815 45.68 14.33 8.27
C GLU A 815 46.97 13.60 8.61
#